data_AF-A0A3P8YDQ7-F1
#
_entry.id   AF-A0A3P8YDQ7-F1
#
_cell.length_a   1.000
_cell.length_b   1.000
_cell.length_c   1.000
_cell.angle_alpha   90.00
_cell.angle_beta   90.00
_cell.angle_gamma   90.00
#
_symmetry.space_group_name_H-M   'P 1'
#
loop_
_entity.id
_entity.type
_entity.pdbx_description
1 polymer ?
#
loop_
_entity_poly.entity_id
_entity_poly.type
_entity_poly.pdbx_seq_one_letter_code
_entity_poly.pdbx_strand_id
1 'polypeptide(L)'
;MGCFLGSGWFCILMVSVSVKAQQMSSTKDHKPECLGNIVRLHVAAVLGNVNSIVNDSKVIELTPNLAAQCGFRYKFDRMGNAMLFASLLNCLAQSKDDKTLNLATQLRLHGKLMPVDYTCSYTWASREILCDDVYMEVSVRRTLPEIQSLSEQRAGARFSDPRGGAKAAASGYKMSKVVFSPSNKALRVDEVQRKGYAIANTPTRLVLRSPHGKEETYLQNVAGVPMKVLSTSIFFEQKWLVAQVDATVACPTQGSVTFTPELITWYLPRHIDPLFSSDAFTMLELYMGIDGKRLDKQEMAARKYSVSLMEVHVIVKIPVGAVGGYYKSHVQDNQYFSTYAIEPMLELLWIEEDSHEDTRYKVLFPITTPPVARPLLVLNYTPLDAVPEQALVFKLGTFNLDVELVNVTLSTGVLTVAECNARGFNVQEEMSEDNLSKSFSMAVPFMDPAVFHENRPEQGVTSFTLHLIYGLVVLPENMAFSHSASVNAILMNVVPHSISGVCDQENFYITVNYGNQAPLFEVMVGGWLLTAELAEQYVTEGESRITLTVPFSAPQTVFESIHASAVRSRLSVALLNPFTNVTMKDFTLGCTFHKRLTECFSNGTMTALAVKVESTPSLNPGQLTLTDRSCGPDYSDDRFAYFSFNVNSCGTTRKFIDDLILYENEISLPDKLKVKTASGLDDDYHLTVSCYYMINNTQSLAYHRKPCNNEPSAKTESQLLVVMRIATDASYKTFHQVEEYPVVRYLRQPLHIEVELTRSTDPEVELVLDHCWATLDKDRNSKPRWNLIIKGCEYPEDPYRVVFNTVVADSRVLYPSHFKRFEVHIAAFTGDVDELTDKVKDKSRAPLRSLVCTSRLESFFLLSCPIRDM
;
A
#
# COMPACT_ATOMS: atom_id res chain seq x y z
N MET A 1 32.83 54.84 -4.51
CA MET A 1 34.18 54.25 -4.54
C MET A 1 34.24 53.22 -3.43
N GLY A 2 34.36 51.92 -3.63
CA GLY A 2 34.50 51.07 -4.81
C GLY A 2 34.70 49.67 -4.24
N CYS A 3 33.70 48.81 -4.32
CA CYS A 3 33.80 47.43 -3.86
C CYS A 3 34.60 46.58 -4.85
N PHE A 4 35.47 45.77 -4.28
CA PHE A 4 36.38 44.84 -4.94
C PHE A 4 35.64 43.72 -5.67
N LEU A 5 36.25 43.35 -6.80
CA LEU A 5 36.03 42.15 -7.61
C LEU A 5 36.30 40.86 -6.82
N GLY A 6 35.60 39.77 -7.20
CA GLY A 6 36.31 38.51 -7.43
C GLY A 6 35.66 37.19 -6.99
N SER A 7 34.98 36.56 -7.95
CA SER A 7 34.91 35.10 -8.20
C SER A 7 33.85 34.23 -7.51
N GLY A 8 33.27 33.33 -8.31
CA GLY A 8 32.79 32.02 -7.88
C GLY A 8 31.29 31.83 -7.90
N TRP A 9 30.70 31.58 -9.07
CA TRP A 9 29.33 31.09 -9.23
C TRP A 9 29.11 29.78 -8.45
N PHE A 10 28.35 29.86 -7.37
CA PHE A 10 27.60 28.74 -6.80
C PHE A 10 26.12 28.96 -7.14
N CYS A 11 25.63 28.28 -8.17
CA CYS A 11 24.20 28.22 -8.46
C CYS A 11 23.52 27.31 -7.43
N ILE A 12 23.12 27.89 -6.30
CA ILE A 12 22.14 27.25 -5.40
C ILE A 12 20.77 27.43 -6.06
N LEU A 13 20.27 26.36 -6.66
CA LEU A 13 18.86 26.22 -7.03
C LEU A 13 18.03 26.20 -5.73
N MET A 14 17.67 27.39 -5.25
CA MET A 14 16.54 27.56 -4.34
C MET A 14 15.27 27.21 -5.13
N VAL A 15 14.85 25.96 -5.05
CA VAL A 15 13.48 25.58 -5.45
C VAL A 15 12.56 26.25 -4.43
N SER A 16 12.11 27.45 -4.78
CA SER A 16 10.95 28.08 -4.16
C SER A 16 9.76 27.15 -4.41
N VAL A 17 9.39 26.35 -3.42
CA VAL A 17 8.08 25.71 -3.38
C VAL A 17 7.08 26.85 -3.19
N SER A 18 6.62 27.40 -4.31
CA SER A 18 5.43 28.23 -4.37
C SER A 18 4.27 27.35 -3.96
N VAL A 19 3.97 27.31 -2.67
CA VAL A 19 2.67 26.85 -2.18
C VAL A 19 1.66 27.77 -2.85
N LYS A 20 1.02 27.24 -3.89
CA LYS A 20 -0.09 27.87 -4.57
C LYS A 20 -1.18 27.99 -3.52
N ALA A 21 -1.22 29.15 -2.86
CA ALA A 21 -2.32 29.51 -1.98
C ALA A 21 -3.60 29.28 -2.80
N GLN A 22 -4.33 28.23 -2.44
CA GLN A 22 -5.61 27.94 -3.02
C GLN A 22 -6.44 29.19 -2.79
N GLN A 23 -6.75 29.85 -3.90
CA GLN A 23 -7.50 31.08 -3.94
C GLN A 23 -8.94 30.74 -3.53
N MET A 24 -9.13 30.68 -2.21
CA MET A 24 -10.42 30.44 -1.59
C MET A 24 -11.27 31.69 -1.80
N SER A 25 -12.47 31.45 -2.29
CA SER A 25 -13.40 32.41 -2.85
C SER A 25 -13.65 33.66 -1.98
N SER A 26 -13.45 34.83 -2.59
CA SER A 26 -14.38 35.98 -2.57
C SER A 26 -15.05 36.36 -1.23
N THR A 27 -14.38 37.23 -0.46
CA THR A 27 -14.89 38.53 0.04
C THR A 27 -16.40 38.71 0.35
N LYS A 28 -17.02 37.92 1.24
CA LYS A 28 -18.39 38.22 1.74
C LYS A 28 -18.73 38.13 3.25
N ASP A 29 -17.88 37.61 4.14
CA ASP A 29 -18.32 37.27 5.52
C ASP A 29 -17.71 38.08 6.70
N HIS A 30 -17.40 39.36 6.52
CA HIS A 30 -16.89 40.19 7.64
C HIS A 30 -17.96 41.11 8.26
N LYS A 31 -19.24 40.76 8.18
CA LYS A 31 -20.31 41.61 8.72
C LYS A 31 -20.49 41.37 10.22
N PRO A 32 -20.42 42.41 11.06
CA PRO A 32 -20.77 42.30 12.47
C PRO A 32 -22.26 42.00 12.65
N GLU A 33 -22.56 41.06 13.53
CA GLU A 33 -23.92 40.61 13.85
C GLU A 33 -24.35 41.15 15.22
N CYS A 34 -25.47 41.88 15.27
CA CYS A 34 -26.08 42.31 16.53
C CYS A 34 -26.89 41.15 17.12
N LEU A 35 -26.47 40.60 18.26
CA LEU A 35 -27.05 39.42 18.91
C LEU A 35 -27.64 39.78 20.28
N GLY A 36 -28.58 40.72 20.30
CA GLY A 36 -29.11 41.32 21.54
C GLY A 36 -28.12 42.34 22.10
N ASN A 37 -27.79 42.24 23.39
CA ASN A 37 -26.86 43.15 24.07
C ASN A 37 -25.36 42.91 23.79
N ILE A 38 -25.05 42.04 22.82
CA ILE A 38 -23.68 41.76 22.35
C ILE A 38 -23.60 41.84 20.82
N VAL A 39 -22.43 42.14 20.30
CA VAL A 39 -22.09 42.10 18.87
C VAL A 39 -21.02 41.04 18.65
N ARG A 40 -21.17 40.26 17.59
CA ARG A 40 -20.20 39.24 17.17
C ARG A 40 -19.65 39.59 15.80
N LEU A 41 -18.32 39.48 15.65
CA LEU A 41 -17.64 39.67 14.37
C LEU A 41 -16.80 38.43 14.06
N HIS A 42 -17.02 37.86 12.87
CA HIS A 42 -16.18 36.80 12.32
C HIS A 42 -15.06 37.39 11.48
N VAL A 43 -13.84 36.95 11.76
CA VAL A 43 -12.64 37.40 11.06
C VAL A 43 -11.93 36.16 10.53
N ALA A 44 -11.94 35.99 9.21
CA ALA A 44 -11.16 34.97 8.52
C ALA A 44 -9.67 35.33 8.62
N ALA A 45 -9.02 34.93 9.70
CA ALA A 45 -7.61 35.17 9.95
C ALA A 45 -6.93 33.86 10.35
N VAL A 46 -6.10 33.36 9.44
CA VAL A 46 -5.14 32.28 9.69
C VAL A 46 -4.20 32.70 10.82
N LEU A 47 -4.23 31.93 11.91
CA LEU A 47 -3.19 31.79 12.94
C LEU A 47 -2.58 33.10 13.47
N GLY A 48 -3.37 33.95 14.12
CA GLY A 48 -2.75 34.84 15.10
C GLY A 48 -3.59 35.93 15.72
N ASN A 49 -2.94 36.59 16.68
CA ASN A 49 -3.60 37.34 17.74
C ASN A 49 -4.10 38.72 17.28
N VAL A 50 -5.29 39.10 17.76
CA VAL A 50 -5.80 40.47 17.68
C VAL A 50 -5.02 41.32 18.69
N ASN A 51 -4.02 42.06 18.23
CA ASN A 51 -3.11 42.75 19.15
C ASN A 51 -3.55 44.19 19.49
N SER A 52 -4.33 44.85 18.63
CA SER A 52 -4.74 46.23 18.88
C SER A 52 -5.97 46.69 18.09
N ILE A 53 -6.71 47.63 18.69
CA ILE A 53 -7.77 48.42 18.04
C ILE A 53 -7.23 49.81 17.72
N VAL A 54 -7.54 50.34 16.55
CA VAL A 54 -7.19 51.70 16.13
C VAL A 54 -8.45 52.56 16.11
N ASN A 55 -8.51 53.54 17.02
CA ASN A 55 -9.59 54.52 17.11
C ASN A 55 -9.03 55.93 16.89
N ASP A 56 -9.53 56.66 15.88
CA ASP A 56 -9.12 58.04 15.58
C ASP A 56 -7.60 58.27 15.66
N SER A 57 -6.82 57.40 14.99
CA SER A 57 -5.33 57.43 14.95
C SER A 57 -4.58 56.98 16.21
N LYS A 58 -5.27 56.60 17.30
CA LYS A 58 -4.65 56.02 18.51
C LYS A 58 -4.71 54.49 18.45
N VAL A 59 -3.56 53.84 18.57
CA VAL A 59 -3.46 52.36 18.68
C VAL A 59 -3.65 51.98 20.15
N ILE A 60 -4.69 51.21 20.44
CA ILE A 60 -5.01 50.68 21.77
C ILE A 60 -4.68 49.19 21.76
N GLU A 61 -3.67 48.78 22.52
CA GLU A 61 -3.38 47.36 22.71
C GLU A 61 -4.45 46.70 23.58
N LEU A 62 -5.09 45.65 23.06
CA LEU A 62 -6.09 44.88 23.78
C LEU A 62 -5.42 43.90 24.74
N THR A 63 -4.91 44.42 25.86
CA THR A 63 -4.55 43.53 26.98
C THR A 63 -5.81 42.85 27.53
N PRO A 64 -5.74 41.61 28.07
CA PRO A 64 -6.92 40.93 28.62
C PRO A 64 -7.68 41.76 29.66
N ASN A 65 -6.98 42.49 30.51
CA ASN A 65 -7.57 43.39 31.50
C ASN A 65 -8.31 44.56 30.84
N LEU A 66 -7.71 45.19 29.83
CA LEU A 66 -8.36 46.32 29.13
C LEU A 66 -9.55 45.86 28.29
N ALA A 67 -9.45 44.68 27.66
CA ALA A 67 -10.55 44.06 26.94
C ALA A 67 -11.74 43.82 27.87
N ALA A 68 -11.51 43.22 29.04
CA ALA A 68 -12.52 43.03 30.08
C ALA A 68 -13.17 44.34 30.55
N GLN A 69 -12.35 45.37 30.85
CA GLN A 69 -12.84 46.69 31.24
C GLN A 69 -13.70 47.34 30.15
N CYS A 70 -13.32 47.13 28.89
CA CYS A 70 -14.00 47.74 27.77
C CYS A 70 -15.12 46.91 27.17
N GLY A 71 -15.41 45.73 27.71
CA GLY A 71 -16.48 44.86 27.24
C GLY A 71 -16.15 44.19 25.90
N PHE A 72 -14.89 43.80 25.71
CA PHE A 72 -14.43 43.04 24.55
C PHE A 72 -13.90 41.68 24.99
N ARG A 73 -14.12 40.67 24.15
CA ARG A 73 -13.44 39.37 24.22
C ARG A 73 -13.19 38.84 22.82
N TYR A 74 -12.24 37.92 22.70
CA TYR A 74 -12.01 37.20 21.46
C TYR A 74 -11.79 35.71 21.76
N LYS A 75 -12.15 34.87 20.81
CA LYS A 75 -11.85 33.44 20.81
C LYS A 75 -11.54 32.98 19.39
N PHE A 76 -11.03 31.76 19.26
CA PHE A 76 -10.80 31.13 17.97
C PHE A 76 -11.82 30.01 17.75
N ASP A 77 -12.27 29.87 16.50
CA ASP A 77 -13.14 28.79 16.07
C ASP A 77 -12.36 27.50 15.77
N ARG A 78 -13.07 26.43 15.38
CA ARG A 78 -12.49 25.13 15.01
C ARG A 78 -11.39 25.20 13.93
N MET A 79 -11.47 26.19 13.06
CA MET A 79 -10.62 26.35 11.88
C MET A 79 -9.50 27.38 12.15
N GLY A 80 -9.40 27.89 13.39
CA GLY A 80 -8.45 28.92 13.77
C GLY A 80 -8.86 30.34 13.37
N ASN A 81 -10.10 30.57 12.90
CA ASN A 81 -10.60 31.91 12.63
C ASN A 81 -10.89 32.65 13.94
N ALA A 82 -10.62 33.94 13.98
CA ALA A 82 -10.90 34.75 15.16
C ALA A 82 -12.38 35.19 15.20
N MET A 83 -13.05 34.91 16.32
CA MET A 83 -14.36 35.45 16.67
C MET A 83 -14.21 36.52 17.75
N LEU A 84 -14.55 37.77 17.43
CA LEU A 84 -14.57 38.88 18.38
C LEU A 84 -15.99 39.09 18.89
N PHE A 85 -16.14 39.26 20.20
CA PHE A 85 -17.39 39.68 20.83
C PHE A 85 -17.21 41.00 21.55
N ALA A 86 -18.23 41.84 21.49
CA ALA A 86 -18.27 43.11 22.20
C ALA A 86 -19.64 43.32 22.87
N SER A 87 -19.67 43.81 24.11
CA SER A 87 -20.91 44.38 24.69
C SER A 87 -21.38 45.54 23.82
N LEU A 88 -22.69 45.74 23.68
CA LEU A 88 -23.22 46.94 23.03
C LEU A 88 -22.75 48.23 23.72
N LEU A 89 -22.50 48.18 25.03
CA LEU A 89 -22.03 49.30 25.85
C LEU A 89 -20.50 49.36 25.95
N ASN A 90 -19.77 48.79 24.99
CA ASN A 90 -18.30 48.77 25.01
C ASN A 90 -17.68 50.18 24.95
N CYS A 91 -16.41 50.30 25.32
CA CYS A 91 -15.68 51.58 25.37
C CYS A 91 -15.59 52.35 24.03
N LEU A 92 -15.90 51.73 22.90
CA LEU A 92 -15.76 52.36 21.58
C LEU A 92 -17.13 52.65 20.95
N ALA A 93 -18.21 52.14 21.55
CA ALA A 93 -19.56 52.37 21.07
C ALA A 93 -20.04 53.78 21.44
N GLN A 94 -20.68 54.43 20.48
CA GLN A 94 -21.39 55.69 20.66
C GLN A 94 -22.88 55.38 20.79
N SER A 95 -23.46 55.72 21.95
CA SER A 95 -24.89 55.55 22.20
C SER A 95 -25.66 56.83 21.86
N LYS A 96 -26.74 56.68 21.09
CA LYS A 96 -27.77 57.70 20.88
C LYS A 96 -29.04 57.30 21.63
N ASP A 97 -29.32 58.02 22.71
CA ASP A 97 -30.48 57.82 23.62
C ASP A 97 -30.64 56.37 24.11
N ASP A 98 -29.55 55.61 24.17
CA ASP A 98 -29.56 54.17 24.48
C ASP A 98 -30.49 53.34 23.59
N LYS A 99 -30.89 53.84 22.41
CA LYS A 99 -31.71 53.09 21.44
C LYS A 99 -30.89 52.60 20.26
N THR A 100 -29.95 53.42 19.80
CA THR A 100 -29.10 53.12 18.65
C THR A 100 -27.65 53.24 19.07
N LEU A 101 -26.89 52.16 18.91
CA LEU A 101 -25.48 52.10 19.25
C LEU A 101 -24.67 51.90 17.98
N ASN A 102 -23.76 52.85 17.75
CA ASN A 102 -22.92 52.89 16.58
C ASN A 102 -21.47 52.71 16.99
N LEU A 103 -20.73 51.92 16.23
CA LEU A 103 -19.29 51.81 16.38
C LEU A 103 -18.67 51.88 14.99
N ALA A 104 -17.63 52.68 14.85
CA ALA A 104 -16.81 52.75 13.64
C ALA A 104 -15.34 52.79 14.07
N THR A 105 -14.62 51.68 13.84
CA THR A 105 -13.22 51.53 14.26
C THR A 105 -12.43 50.70 13.24
N GLN A 106 -11.11 50.56 13.46
CA GLN A 106 -10.27 49.67 12.65
C GLN A 106 -9.54 48.68 13.57
N LEU A 107 -9.61 47.39 13.27
CA LEU A 107 -8.85 46.35 13.96
C LEU A 107 -7.52 46.10 13.26
N ARG A 108 -6.43 45.95 14.01
CA ARG A 108 -5.13 45.59 13.45
C ARG A 108 -4.84 44.11 13.70
N LEU A 109 -4.86 43.32 12.63
CA LEU A 109 -4.61 41.88 12.59
C LEU A 109 -3.36 41.62 11.75
N HIS A 110 -2.28 41.09 12.33
CA HIS A 110 -1.00 40.83 11.63
C HIS A 110 -0.48 42.01 10.79
N GLY A 111 -0.62 43.24 11.28
CA GLY A 111 -0.21 44.44 10.55
C GLY A 111 -1.20 44.91 9.47
N LYS A 112 -2.25 44.14 9.16
CA LYS A 112 -3.35 44.55 8.29
C LYS A 112 -4.44 45.26 9.11
N LEU A 113 -4.90 46.41 8.62
CA LEU A 113 -6.04 47.14 9.19
C LEU A 113 -7.33 46.63 8.55
N MET A 114 -8.31 46.28 9.37
CA MET A 114 -9.65 45.87 8.98
C MET A 114 -10.66 46.88 9.54
N PRO A 115 -11.44 47.57 8.69
CA PRO A 115 -12.53 48.42 9.18
C PRO A 115 -13.62 47.55 9.80
N VAL A 116 -14.14 48.00 10.94
CA VAL A 116 -15.28 47.41 11.64
C VAL A 116 -16.26 48.51 11.96
N ASP A 117 -17.40 48.49 11.29
CA ASP A 117 -18.50 49.41 11.49
C ASP A 117 -19.82 48.64 11.72
N TYR A 118 -20.55 49.04 12.75
CA TYR A 118 -21.88 48.50 13.01
C TYR A 118 -22.81 49.54 13.62
N THR A 119 -24.11 49.33 13.36
CA THR A 119 -25.21 50.09 13.94
C THR A 119 -26.23 49.09 14.44
N CYS A 120 -26.42 49.01 15.76
CA CYS A 120 -27.39 48.12 16.39
C CYS A 120 -28.53 48.94 17.02
N SER A 121 -29.77 48.56 16.74
CA SER A 121 -30.94 49.07 17.46
C SER A 121 -31.34 48.05 18.52
N TYR A 122 -31.52 48.50 19.76
CA TYR A 122 -31.79 47.60 20.88
C TYR A 122 -32.70 48.24 21.94
N THR A 123 -33.53 47.41 22.58
CA THR A 123 -34.48 47.83 23.62
C THR A 123 -34.05 47.22 24.96
N TRP A 124 -33.69 48.08 25.90
CA TRP A 124 -33.15 47.68 27.21
C TRP A 124 -34.24 47.36 28.22
N ALA A 125 -34.00 46.33 29.04
CA ALA A 125 -34.74 46.11 30.28
C ALA A 125 -34.33 47.12 31.38
N SER A 126 -35.07 47.22 32.48
CA SER A 126 -34.74 48.10 33.61
C SER A 126 -33.35 47.77 34.20
N ARG A 127 -33.03 46.47 34.29
CA ARG A 127 -31.68 45.96 34.60
C ARG A 127 -31.24 44.94 33.56
N GLU A 128 -30.00 45.05 33.09
CA GLU A 128 -29.38 44.05 32.21
C GLU A 128 -28.10 43.50 32.83
N ILE A 129 -27.95 42.19 32.75
CA ILE A 129 -26.79 41.47 33.26
C ILE A 129 -26.23 40.62 32.14
N LEU A 130 -24.91 40.72 31.94
CA LEU A 130 -24.15 39.90 31.01
C LEU A 130 -23.02 39.20 31.77
N CYS A 131 -23.14 37.88 31.84
CA CYS A 131 -22.10 36.99 32.33
C CYS A 131 -21.30 36.47 31.15
N ASP A 132 -20.04 36.88 31.07
CA ASP A 132 -19.08 36.49 30.06
C ASP A 132 -17.93 35.70 30.73
N ASP A 133 -17.11 35.00 29.95
CA ASP A 133 -15.99 34.23 30.47
C ASP A 133 -14.80 35.10 30.90
N VAL A 134 -14.73 36.33 30.38
CA VAL A 134 -13.67 37.30 30.68
C VAL A 134 -14.11 38.32 31.74
N TYR A 135 -15.39 38.71 31.76
CA TYR A 135 -15.93 39.71 32.68
C TYR A 135 -17.40 39.48 33.05
N MET A 136 -17.86 40.20 34.07
CA MET A 136 -19.26 40.32 34.45
C MET A 136 -19.69 41.77 34.27
N GLU A 137 -20.84 42.01 33.64
CA GLU A 137 -21.36 43.34 33.37
C GLU A 137 -22.80 43.47 33.90
N VAL A 138 -23.08 44.59 34.57
CA VAL A 138 -24.43 45.01 34.93
C VAL A 138 -24.70 46.42 34.44
N SER A 139 -25.87 46.60 33.86
CA SER A 139 -26.37 47.88 33.35
C SER A 139 -27.73 48.17 33.95
N VAL A 140 -27.84 49.22 34.76
CA VAL A 140 -29.08 49.57 35.48
C VAL A 140 -29.60 50.90 34.96
N ARG A 141 -30.92 51.00 34.76
CA ARG A 141 -31.57 52.26 34.42
C ARG A 141 -31.36 53.28 35.53
N ARG A 142 -30.97 54.49 35.17
CA ARG A 142 -30.82 55.61 36.10
C ARG A 142 -32.07 56.48 36.07
N THR A 143 -32.90 56.36 37.08
CA THR A 143 -34.01 57.29 37.36
C THR A 143 -33.53 58.37 38.35
N LEU A 144 -32.61 59.24 37.90
CA LEU A 144 -32.18 60.37 38.73
C LEU A 144 -33.20 61.51 38.64
N PRO A 145 -33.54 62.18 39.75
CA PRO A 145 -34.43 63.34 39.73
C PRO A 145 -33.85 64.45 38.83
N GLU A 146 -34.57 64.82 37.77
CA GLU A 146 -34.20 65.95 36.92
C GLU A 146 -34.43 67.26 37.68
N ILE A 147 -33.35 67.90 38.13
CA ILE A 147 -33.40 69.31 38.53
C ILE A 147 -33.16 70.12 37.25
N GLN A 148 -34.17 70.86 36.81
CA GLN A 148 -34.09 71.73 35.62
C GLN A 148 -32.81 72.59 35.68
N SER A 149 -31.85 72.28 34.80
CA SER A 149 -30.76 73.20 34.48
C SER A 149 -30.82 73.49 32.98
N LEU A 150 -31.13 74.74 32.67
CA LEU A 150 -31.15 75.31 31.33
C LEU A 150 -29.72 75.35 30.79
N SER A 151 -29.31 74.34 30.04
CA SER A 151 -28.36 74.51 28.93
C SER A 151 -28.38 73.28 28.02
N GLU A 152 -29.13 73.39 26.93
CA GLU A 152 -28.95 72.52 25.76
C GLU A 152 -27.61 72.84 25.10
N GLN A 153 -26.68 71.90 25.12
CA GLN A 153 -25.70 71.75 24.05
C GLN A 153 -25.28 70.28 23.94
N ARG A 154 -25.79 69.66 22.87
CA ARG A 154 -25.49 68.29 22.45
C ARG A 154 -23.98 68.13 22.19
N ALA A 155 -23.34 67.26 22.97
CA ALA A 155 -22.10 66.60 22.59
C ALA A 155 -22.24 65.11 22.97
N GLY A 156 -22.15 64.23 21.98
CA GLY A 156 -22.21 62.78 22.18
C GLY A 156 -21.16 62.33 23.18
N ALA A 157 -21.59 61.58 24.20
CA ALA A 157 -20.69 61.00 25.19
C ALA A 157 -19.77 59.99 24.51
N ARG A 158 -18.51 60.39 24.25
CA ARG A 158 -17.43 59.45 23.98
C ARG A 158 -17.11 58.74 25.30
N PHE A 159 -17.12 57.41 25.31
CA PHE A 159 -16.32 56.65 26.27
C PHE A 159 -14.87 57.12 26.10
N SER A 160 -14.43 58.02 26.97
CA SER A 160 -13.08 58.57 26.92
C SER A 160 -12.15 57.72 27.79
N ASP A 161 -10.91 57.62 27.31
CA ASP A 161 -9.70 57.01 27.88
C ASP A 161 -9.86 56.33 29.27
N PRO A 162 -9.50 55.04 29.42
CA PRO A 162 -9.42 54.37 30.74
C PRO A 162 -8.56 55.12 31.77
N ARG A 163 -7.72 56.07 31.33
CA ARG A 163 -6.89 56.95 32.17
C ARG A 163 -7.51 58.32 32.47
N GLY A 164 -8.63 58.67 31.85
CA GLY A 164 -9.31 59.96 31.99
C GLY A 164 -10.59 59.81 32.81
N GLY A 165 -10.62 60.44 33.99
CA GLY A 165 -11.78 60.39 34.90
C GLY A 165 -13.11 60.71 34.21
N ALA A 166 -14.15 59.97 34.58
CA ALA A 166 -15.51 60.08 34.05
C ALA A 166 -16.00 61.54 34.02
N LYS A 167 -16.00 62.17 32.85
CA LYS A 167 -16.64 63.48 32.66
C LYS A 167 -18.15 63.28 32.60
N ALA A 168 -18.84 64.02 33.46
CA ALA A 168 -20.29 63.96 33.66
C ALA A 168 -21.07 64.18 32.36
N ALA A 169 -22.02 63.30 32.07
CA ALA A 169 -23.01 63.51 31.02
C ALA A 169 -24.36 63.97 31.64
N ALA A 170 -24.85 65.07 31.08
CA ALA A 170 -26.22 65.61 31.05
C ALA A 170 -26.98 65.99 32.33
N SER A 171 -26.84 65.33 33.49
CA SER A 171 -27.75 65.58 34.63
C SER A 171 -27.18 66.43 35.78
N GLY A 172 -25.91 66.89 35.68
CA GLY A 172 -25.24 67.65 36.75
C GLY A 172 -24.91 66.85 38.03
N TYR A 173 -25.32 65.58 38.13
CA TYR A 173 -24.89 64.66 39.17
C TYR A 173 -23.51 64.08 38.87
N LYS A 174 -22.63 64.07 39.88
CA LYS A 174 -21.29 63.46 39.81
C LYS A 174 -21.27 62.15 40.60
N MET A 175 -20.75 61.07 40.01
CA MET A 175 -20.46 59.84 40.76
C MET A 175 -19.38 60.14 41.80
N SER A 176 -19.69 59.97 43.09
CA SER A 176 -18.80 60.37 44.19
C SER A 176 -18.04 59.18 44.78
N LYS A 177 -18.77 58.11 45.14
CA LYS A 177 -18.23 56.92 45.80
C LYS A 177 -18.95 55.65 45.36
N VAL A 178 -18.22 54.53 45.43
CA VAL A 178 -18.73 53.17 45.20
C VAL A 178 -18.48 52.37 46.47
N VAL A 179 -19.52 51.74 47.01
CA VAL A 179 -19.43 50.87 48.19
C VAL A 179 -19.64 49.43 47.76
N PHE A 180 -18.70 48.54 48.09
CA PHE A 180 -18.76 47.12 47.75
C PHE A 180 -19.33 46.29 48.89
N SER A 181 -20.36 45.50 48.62
CA SER A 181 -21.00 44.59 49.58
C SER A 181 -20.57 43.13 49.34
N PRO A 182 -20.33 42.32 50.38
CA PRO A 182 -20.53 42.58 51.82
C PRO A 182 -19.34 43.26 52.52
N SER A 183 -18.23 43.54 51.81
CA SER A 183 -17.00 44.08 52.43
C SER A 183 -17.16 45.47 53.07
N ASN A 184 -18.24 46.19 52.73
CA ASN A 184 -18.49 47.60 53.08
C ASN A 184 -17.35 48.55 52.72
N LYS A 185 -16.47 48.16 51.79
CA LYS A 185 -15.34 48.96 51.34
C LYS A 185 -15.84 50.08 50.43
N ALA A 186 -15.62 51.32 50.85
CA ALA A 186 -15.97 52.50 50.06
C ALA A 186 -14.73 53.03 49.32
N LEU A 187 -14.82 53.16 47.99
CA LEU A 187 -13.76 53.65 47.13
C LEU A 187 -14.24 54.83 46.28
N ARG A 188 -13.32 55.71 45.90
CA ARG A 188 -13.61 56.74 44.90
C ARG A 188 -13.68 56.14 43.51
N VAL A 189 -14.42 56.78 42.61
CA VAL A 189 -14.62 56.28 41.24
C VAL A 189 -13.30 56.07 40.49
N ASP A 190 -12.32 56.97 40.68
CA ASP A 190 -11.00 56.86 40.06
C ASP A 190 -10.14 55.73 40.66
N GLU A 191 -10.33 55.39 41.94
CA GLU A 191 -9.68 54.25 42.59
C GLU A 191 -10.26 52.92 42.09
N VAL A 192 -11.59 52.87 41.89
CA VAL A 192 -12.29 51.71 41.31
C VAL A 192 -11.77 51.42 39.91
N GLN A 193 -11.63 52.46 39.07
CA GLN A 193 -11.07 52.34 37.72
C GLN A 193 -9.60 51.88 37.75
N ARG A 194 -8.78 52.44 38.65
CA ARG A 194 -7.37 52.02 38.85
C ARG A 194 -7.23 50.57 39.33
N LYS A 195 -8.21 50.04 40.07
CA LYS A 195 -8.25 48.62 40.49
C LYS A 195 -8.65 47.65 39.36
N GLY A 196 -9.02 48.16 38.19
CA GLY A 196 -9.33 47.32 37.03
C GLY A 196 -10.83 47.12 36.79
N TYR A 197 -11.72 47.74 37.56
CA TYR A 197 -13.16 47.76 37.29
C TYR A 197 -13.45 48.81 36.21
N ALA A 198 -14.54 48.63 35.46
CA ALA A 198 -15.04 49.69 34.59
C ALA A 198 -16.37 50.20 35.12
N ILE A 199 -16.46 51.51 35.30
CA ILE A 199 -17.69 52.20 35.69
C ILE A 199 -17.90 53.37 34.75
N ALA A 200 -19.06 53.41 34.12
CA ALA A 200 -19.40 54.41 33.12
C ALA A 200 -20.89 54.74 33.13
N ASN A 201 -21.22 55.91 32.61
CA ASN A 201 -22.60 56.34 32.41
C ASN A 201 -22.90 56.46 30.93
N THR A 202 -24.06 55.96 30.54
CA THR A 202 -24.70 56.28 29.26
C THR A 202 -25.71 57.41 29.49
N PRO A 203 -26.42 57.91 28.44
CA PRO A 203 -27.47 58.91 28.62
C PRO A 203 -28.51 58.55 29.68
N THR A 204 -28.92 57.28 29.78
CA THR A 204 -30.01 56.86 30.69
C THR A 204 -29.63 55.75 31.67
N ARG A 205 -28.39 55.22 31.62
CA ARG A 205 -27.99 54.03 32.38
C ARG A 205 -26.62 54.15 33.02
N LEU A 206 -26.42 53.35 34.07
CA LEU A 206 -25.14 53.12 34.73
C LEU A 206 -24.63 51.75 34.31
N VAL A 207 -23.37 51.65 33.92
CA VAL A 207 -22.70 50.40 33.55
C VAL A 207 -21.54 50.14 34.50
N LEU A 208 -21.52 48.94 35.07
CA LEU A 208 -20.43 48.44 35.90
C LEU A 208 -19.92 47.11 35.33
N ARG A 209 -18.60 46.99 35.17
CA ARG A 209 -17.93 45.75 34.79
C ARG A 209 -16.87 45.36 35.79
N SER A 210 -16.81 44.07 36.08
CA SER A 210 -15.72 43.44 36.81
C SER A 210 -15.09 42.34 35.97
N PRO A 211 -13.79 42.39 35.69
CA PRO A 211 -13.05 41.21 35.28
C PRO A 211 -13.21 40.09 36.31
N HIS A 212 -13.07 38.83 35.90
CA HIS A 212 -13.04 37.71 36.83
C HIS A 212 -11.81 37.75 37.74
N GLY A 213 -11.95 37.25 38.98
CA GLY A 213 -10.81 37.07 39.91
C GLY A 213 -10.40 38.34 40.68
N LYS A 214 -11.31 39.31 40.84
CA LYS A 214 -11.05 40.53 41.63
C LYS A 214 -11.39 40.34 43.11
N GLU A 215 -10.67 41.05 43.99
CA GLU A 215 -10.80 40.94 45.45
C GLU A 215 -12.22 41.23 45.95
N GLU A 216 -12.90 42.22 45.36
CA GLU A 216 -14.24 42.61 45.80
C GLU A 216 -15.37 41.74 45.21
N THR A 217 -15.04 40.65 44.49
CA THR A 217 -16.00 39.61 44.07
C THR A 217 -15.97 38.43 45.03
N TYR A 218 -17.15 37.91 45.40
CA TYR A 218 -17.26 36.79 46.34
C TYR A 218 -18.04 35.62 45.72
N LEU A 219 -17.88 34.43 46.28
CA LEU A 219 -18.63 33.23 45.89
C LEU A 219 -19.83 33.05 46.80
N GLN A 220 -20.98 32.76 46.21
CA GLN A 220 -22.21 32.42 46.92
C GLN A 220 -22.82 31.17 46.29
N ASN A 221 -23.24 30.22 47.12
CA ASN A 221 -23.98 29.07 46.65
C ASN A 221 -25.47 29.41 46.55
N VAL A 222 -26.05 29.27 45.36
CA VAL A 222 -27.47 29.55 45.10
C VAL A 222 -28.10 28.29 44.53
N ALA A 223 -29.00 27.68 45.29
CA ALA A 223 -29.64 26.41 44.93
C ALA A 223 -28.63 25.30 44.52
N GLY A 224 -27.50 25.20 45.22
CA GLY A 224 -26.44 24.24 44.91
C GLY A 224 -25.51 24.62 43.74
N VAL A 225 -25.71 25.79 43.13
CA VAL A 225 -24.86 26.31 42.07
C VAL A 225 -23.93 27.41 42.63
N PRO A 226 -22.60 27.25 42.52
CA PRO A 226 -21.64 28.28 42.92
C PRO A 226 -21.66 29.46 41.94
N MET A 227 -22.03 30.63 42.44
CA MET A 227 -22.14 31.90 41.73
C MET A 227 -21.03 32.86 42.17
N LYS A 228 -20.37 33.54 41.23
CA LYS A 228 -19.56 34.73 41.50
C LYS A 228 -20.46 35.94 41.55
N VAL A 229 -20.39 36.70 42.64
CA VAL A 229 -21.25 37.86 42.87
C VAL A 229 -20.40 39.10 43.08
N LEU A 230 -20.85 40.19 42.47
CA LEU A 230 -20.38 41.55 42.75
C LEU A 230 -21.61 42.39 43.07
N SER A 231 -21.66 42.96 44.26
CA SER A 231 -22.72 43.86 44.67
C SER A 231 -22.14 45.21 45.08
N THR A 232 -22.71 46.28 44.53
CA THR A 232 -22.22 47.65 44.78
C THR A 232 -23.36 48.63 44.95
N SER A 233 -23.14 49.64 45.79
CA SER A 233 -23.99 50.83 45.92
C SER A 233 -23.21 52.05 45.45
N ILE A 234 -23.71 52.70 44.40
CA ILE A 234 -23.03 53.81 43.72
C ILE A 234 -23.77 55.10 44.02
N PHE A 235 -23.04 56.08 44.55
CA PHE A 235 -23.60 57.34 45.01
C PHE A 235 -23.37 58.46 43.99
N PHE A 236 -24.44 59.19 43.69
CA PHE A 236 -24.50 60.32 42.79
C PHE A 236 -24.82 61.58 43.58
N GLU A 237 -23.91 62.55 43.55
CA GLU A 237 -24.03 63.79 44.31
C GLU A 237 -24.28 64.98 43.39
N GLN A 238 -25.27 65.81 43.73
CA GLN A 238 -25.51 67.11 43.11
C GLN A 238 -25.94 68.13 44.19
N LYS A 239 -25.05 69.06 44.52
CA LYS A 239 -25.25 70.07 45.58
C LYS A 239 -25.67 69.46 46.92
N TRP A 240 -26.97 69.40 47.23
CA TRP A 240 -27.56 68.85 48.47
C TRP A 240 -28.30 67.53 48.28
N LEU A 241 -28.42 67.03 47.04
CA LEU A 241 -29.08 65.76 46.73
C LEU A 241 -28.03 64.66 46.55
N VAL A 242 -28.28 63.54 47.22
CA VAL A 242 -27.52 62.30 47.07
C VAL A 242 -28.49 61.22 46.62
N ALA A 243 -28.25 60.66 45.44
CA ALA A 243 -28.96 59.50 44.95
C ALA A 243 -28.07 58.26 45.04
N GLN A 244 -28.65 57.14 45.43
CA GLN A 244 -27.99 55.84 45.46
C GLN A 244 -28.57 54.97 44.35
N VAL A 245 -27.70 54.32 43.59
CA VAL A 245 -28.08 53.30 42.61
C VAL A 245 -27.32 52.03 42.95
N ASP A 246 -28.07 50.95 43.19
CA ASP A 246 -27.49 49.65 43.46
C ASP A 246 -27.27 48.88 42.14
N ALA A 247 -26.11 48.26 42.04
CA ALA A 247 -25.71 47.47 40.88
C ALA A 247 -25.11 46.15 41.39
N THR A 248 -25.87 45.08 41.15
CA THR A 248 -25.48 43.71 41.52
C THR A 248 -25.46 42.82 40.28
N VAL A 249 -24.41 42.01 40.15
CA VAL A 249 -24.27 40.95 39.15
C VAL A 249 -23.90 39.64 39.82
N ALA A 250 -24.51 38.54 39.37
CA ALA A 250 -24.22 37.19 39.82
C ALA A 250 -24.10 36.26 38.61
N CYS A 251 -22.98 35.54 38.49
CA CYS A 251 -22.69 34.69 37.34
C CYS A 251 -22.28 33.27 37.76
N PRO A 252 -22.75 32.22 37.06
CA PRO A 252 -22.36 30.85 37.36
C PRO A 252 -20.86 30.61 37.18
N THR A 253 -20.35 29.61 37.88
CA THR A 253 -18.99 29.08 37.71
C THR A 253 -19.03 27.64 37.21
N GLN A 254 -17.89 27.08 36.80
CA GLN A 254 -17.78 25.73 36.22
C GLN A 254 -18.40 24.61 37.08
N GLY A 255 -18.55 24.82 38.40
CA GLY A 255 -19.28 23.89 39.29
C GLY A 255 -20.78 23.76 39.00
N SER A 256 -21.35 24.56 38.09
CA SER A 256 -22.74 24.48 37.65
C SER A 256 -23.01 23.40 36.59
N VAL A 257 -21.98 22.65 36.17
CA VAL A 257 -22.08 21.67 35.08
C VAL A 257 -21.69 20.29 35.58
N THR A 258 -22.46 19.29 35.16
CA THR A 258 -22.15 17.88 35.37
C THR A 258 -21.94 17.19 34.02
N PHE A 259 -21.08 16.18 34.04
CA PHE A 259 -20.65 15.46 32.84
C PHE A 259 -20.97 13.98 32.97
N THR A 260 -21.54 13.41 31.92
CA THR A 260 -21.48 11.98 31.62
C THR A 260 -20.72 11.78 30.30
N PRO A 261 -20.34 10.55 29.92
CA PRO A 261 -19.63 10.32 28.66
C PRO A 261 -20.37 10.82 27.41
N GLU A 262 -21.70 10.90 27.46
CA GLU A 262 -22.56 11.24 26.32
C GLU A 262 -23.29 12.59 26.47
N LEU A 263 -23.33 13.16 27.68
CA LEU A 263 -24.20 14.30 27.98
C LEU A 263 -23.53 15.32 28.90
N ILE A 264 -23.64 16.59 28.51
CA ILE A 264 -23.37 17.75 29.35
C ILE A 264 -24.71 18.21 29.93
N THR A 265 -24.79 18.36 31.26
CA THR A 265 -25.95 18.95 31.93
C THR A 265 -25.52 20.21 32.67
N TRP A 266 -26.11 21.34 32.29
CA TRP A 266 -25.86 22.64 32.91
C TRP A 266 -27.08 23.08 33.73
N TYR A 267 -26.82 23.45 34.98
CA TYR A 267 -27.81 23.93 35.93
C TYR A 267 -27.65 25.43 36.15
N LEU A 268 -28.70 26.20 35.89
CA LEU A 268 -28.79 27.61 36.27
C LEU A 268 -29.93 27.77 37.28
N PRO A 269 -29.71 28.40 38.45
CA PRO A 269 -30.79 28.64 39.40
C PRO A 269 -31.90 29.48 38.76
N ARG A 270 -33.15 29.08 39.01
CA ARG A 270 -34.33 29.82 38.53
C ARG A 270 -34.52 31.12 39.32
N HIS A 271 -34.30 31.06 40.63
CA HIS A 271 -34.25 32.20 41.53
C HIS A 271 -32.80 32.45 41.94
N ILE A 272 -32.31 33.68 41.77
CA ILE A 272 -30.92 34.05 42.02
C ILE A 272 -30.90 35.10 43.12
N ASP A 273 -30.95 34.68 44.39
CA ASP A 273 -31.22 35.55 45.54
C ASP A 273 -30.51 36.93 45.53
N PRO A 274 -29.21 37.06 45.16
CA PRO A 274 -28.54 38.36 45.08
C PRO A 274 -29.12 39.36 44.07
N LEU A 275 -29.93 38.88 43.12
CA LEU A 275 -30.54 39.66 42.07
C LEU A 275 -32.01 39.98 42.37
N PHE A 276 -32.68 39.26 43.27
CA PHE A 276 -34.09 39.48 43.57
C PHE A 276 -34.25 40.38 44.78
N SER A 277 -35.21 41.30 44.70
CA SER A 277 -35.66 42.09 45.84
C SER A 277 -36.83 41.46 46.59
N SER A 278 -37.57 40.57 45.92
CA SER A 278 -38.71 39.81 46.42
C SER A 278 -38.78 38.42 45.79
N ASP A 279 -39.40 37.47 46.49
CA ASP A 279 -39.61 36.10 46.00
C ASP A 279 -40.68 36.01 44.88
N ALA A 280 -41.52 37.04 44.74
CA ALA A 280 -42.60 37.08 43.75
C ALA A 280 -42.11 37.65 42.39
N PHE A 281 -42.01 36.77 41.38
CA PHE A 281 -41.60 37.15 40.03
C PHE A 281 -42.26 36.28 38.95
N THR A 282 -42.39 36.86 37.76
CA THR A 282 -42.87 36.16 36.57
C THR A 282 -41.77 36.08 35.51
N MET A 283 -41.47 34.87 35.02
CA MET A 283 -40.54 34.64 33.91
C MET A 283 -41.25 34.86 32.57
N LEU A 284 -40.79 35.85 31.79
CA LEU A 284 -41.39 36.28 30.53
C LEU A 284 -40.76 35.60 29.32
N GLU A 285 -39.42 35.53 29.29
CA GLU A 285 -38.66 34.94 28.18
C GLU A 285 -37.59 33.98 28.69
N LEU A 286 -37.39 32.88 27.99
CA LEU A 286 -36.29 31.93 28.19
C LEU A 286 -35.80 31.44 26.82
N TYR A 287 -34.56 31.79 26.48
CA TYR A 287 -33.91 31.39 25.23
C TYR A 287 -32.60 30.66 25.48
N MET A 288 -32.36 29.64 24.67
CA MET A 288 -31.07 28.97 24.54
C MET A 288 -30.37 29.47 23.28
N GLY A 289 -29.04 29.53 23.34
CA GLY A 289 -28.21 29.85 22.19
C GLY A 289 -26.88 29.13 22.22
N ILE A 290 -26.11 29.29 21.14
CA ILE A 290 -24.70 28.92 21.05
C ILE A 290 -23.95 30.14 20.52
N ASP A 291 -22.78 30.45 21.08
CA ASP A 291 -21.93 31.55 20.63
C ASP A 291 -22.65 32.90 20.52
N GLY A 292 -23.50 33.20 21.51
CA GLY A 292 -24.27 34.43 21.58
C GLY A 292 -25.53 34.50 20.72
N LYS A 293 -25.74 33.56 19.80
CA LYS A 293 -26.90 33.52 18.89
C LYS A 293 -28.00 32.63 19.47
N ARG A 294 -29.22 33.16 19.58
CA ARG A 294 -30.43 32.41 19.98
C ARG A 294 -30.73 31.31 18.96
N LEU A 295 -31.11 30.13 19.43
CA LEU A 295 -31.57 29.01 18.61
C LEU A 295 -33.09 28.94 18.63
N ASP A 296 -33.68 28.57 17.49
CA ASP A 296 -35.11 28.27 17.44
C ASP A 296 -35.41 26.82 17.89
N LYS A 297 -36.70 26.49 18.02
CA LYS A 297 -37.14 25.16 18.47
C LYS A 297 -36.76 24.04 17.50
N GLN A 298 -36.71 24.30 16.19
CA GLN A 298 -36.36 23.31 15.17
C GLN A 298 -34.86 23.03 15.19
N GLU A 299 -34.03 24.07 15.28
CA GLU A 299 -32.58 23.97 15.42
C GLU A 299 -32.20 23.21 16.70
N MET A 300 -32.84 23.51 17.83
CA MET A 300 -32.62 22.76 19.08
C MET A 300 -32.97 21.28 18.93
N ALA A 301 -34.12 20.95 18.32
CA ALA A 301 -34.54 19.57 18.10
C ALA A 301 -33.58 18.81 17.17
N ALA A 302 -33.15 19.43 16.06
CA ALA A 302 -32.20 18.84 15.12
C ALA A 302 -30.84 18.54 15.77
N ARG A 303 -30.41 19.41 16.70
CA ARG A 303 -29.16 19.26 17.46
C ARG A 303 -29.30 18.44 18.74
N LYS A 304 -30.52 17.96 19.04
CA LYS A 304 -30.88 17.22 20.26
C LYS A 304 -30.58 17.99 21.55
N TYR A 305 -30.67 19.31 21.50
CA TYR A 305 -30.59 20.17 22.68
C TYR A 305 -31.93 20.24 23.39
N SER A 306 -31.91 20.24 24.72
CA SER A 306 -33.13 20.42 25.51
C SER A 306 -32.91 21.46 26.61
N VAL A 307 -33.87 22.35 26.76
CA VAL A 307 -33.97 23.26 27.90
C VAL A 307 -35.27 23.01 28.62
N SER A 308 -35.19 22.83 29.93
CA SER A 308 -36.35 22.62 30.80
C SER A 308 -36.32 23.57 31.98
N LEU A 309 -37.42 24.28 32.18
CA LEU A 309 -37.65 25.13 33.34
C LEU A 309 -38.27 24.26 34.45
N MET A 310 -37.50 23.97 35.49
CA MET A 310 -37.95 23.23 36.68
C MET A 310 -38.32 24.21 37.80
N GLU A 311 -38.74 23.69 38.96
CA GLU A 311 -39.07 24.50 40.14
C GLU A 311 -37.86 25.29 40.63
N VAL A 312 -36.69 24.66 40.70
CA VAL A 312 -35.47 25.25 41.29
C VAL A 312 -34.43 25.68 40.25
N HIS A 313 -34.36 24.99 39.10
CA HIS A 313 -33.33 25.22 38.08
C HIS A 313 -33.92 25.35 36.67
N VAL A 314 -33.26 26.15 35.85
CA VAL A 314 -33.25 25.98 34.40
C VAL A 314 -32.17 24.95 34.08
N ILE A 315 -32.57 23.84 33.46
CA ILE A 315 -31.66 22.73 33.11
C ILE A 315 -31.47 22.70 31.61
N VAL A 316 -30.21 22.76 31.18
CA VAL A 316 -29.81 22.63 29.77
C VAL A 316 -29.09 21.30 29.60
N LYS A 317 -29.51 20.49 28.64
CA LYS A 317 -28.85 19.22 28.29
C LYS A 317 -28.34 19.28 26.85
N ILE A 318 -27.08 18.95 26.67
CA ILE A 318 -26.33 19.03 25.41
C ILE A 318 -25.59 17.71 25.21
N PRO A 319 -25.86 16.95 24.15
CA PRO A 319 -25.07 15.77 23.84
C PRO A 319 -23.61 16.13 23.54
N VAL A 320 -22.68 15.32 24.05
CA VAL A 320 -21.25 15.46 23.74
C VAL A 320 -21.06 15.18 22.24
N GLY A 321 -20.34 16.06 21.54
CA GLY A 321 -20.15 15.98 20.08
C GLY A 321 -21.24 16.65 19.24
N ALA A 322 -22.23 17.31 19.85
CA ALA A 322 -23.30 17.97 19.12
C ALA A 322 -22.85 19.19 18.28
N VAL A 323 -23.71 19.62 17.35
CA VAL A 323 -23.41 20.73 16.42
C VAL A 323 -23.40 22.08 17.13
N GLY A 324 -22.23 22.71 17.20
CA GLY A 324 -22.02 24.00 17.87
C GLY A 324 -20.87 23.98 18.86
N GLY A 325 -20.42 22.79 19.29
CA GLY A 325 -19.15 22.64 20.01
C GLY A 325 -18.01 22.25 19.07
N TYR A 326 -16.95 21.64 19.58
CA TYR A 326 -15.84 21.03 18.84
C TYR A 326 -14.97 20.13 19.70
N TYR A 327 -14.32 19.15 19.07
CA TYR A 327 -13.29 18.36 19.74
C TYR A 327 -11.93 19.05 19.65
N LYS A 328 -11.19 18.99 20.74
CA LYS A 328 -9.83 19.48 20.87
C LYS A 328 -8.94 18.39 21.45
N SER A 329 -7.81 18.20 20.80
CA SER A 329 -6.79 17.24 21.16
C SER A 329 -5.86 17.77 22.24
N HIS A 330 -5.42 16.89 23.12
CA HIS A 330 -4.45 17.18 24.16
C HIS A 330 -3.47 16.02 24.28
N VAL A 331 -2.26 16.34 24.75
CA VAL A 331 -1.22 15.36 25.04
C VAL A 331 -0.82 15.52 26.50
N GLN A 332 -0.85 14.43 27.24
CA GLN A 332 -0.31 14.37 28.59
C GLN A 332 0.46 13.06 28.73
N ASP A 333 1.70 13.13 29.21
CA ASP A 333 2.58 11.96 29.41
C ASP A 333 2.70 11.07 28.16
N ASN A 334 2.80 11.69 26.97
CA ASN A 334 2.84 11.03 25.66
C ASN A 334 1.60 10.17 25.32
N GLN A 335 0.48 10.36 26.03
CA GLN A 335 -0.83 9.79 25.73
C GLN A 335 -1.73 10.83 25.09
N TYR A 336 -2.57 10.37 24.16
CA TYR A 336 -3.51 11.20 23.42
C TYR A 336 -4.86 11.27 24.15
N PHE A 337 -5.32 12.49 24.41
CA PHE A 337 -6.61 12.79 25.03
C PHE A 337 -7.44 13.68 24.11
N SER A 338 -8.76 13.56 24.23
CA SER A 338 -9.69 14.43 23.52
C SER A 338 -10.68 15.05 24.52
N THR A 339 -10.95 16.33 24.35
CA THR A 339 -11.99 17.08 25.07
C THR A 339 -12.99 17.63 24.07
N TYR A 340 -14.24 17.79 24.48
CA TYR A 340 -15.26 18.49 23.72
C TYR A 340 -15.54 19.85 24.35
N ALA A 341 -15.40 20.92 23.58
CA ALA A 341 -15.63 22.29 23.98
C ALA A 341 -16.88 22.85 23.30
N ILE A 342 -17.74 23.55 24.05
CA ILE A 342 -18.94 24.21 23.51
C ILE A 342 -19.25 25.45 24.36
N GLU A 343 -19.81 26.49 23.76
CA GLU A 343 -20.20 27.71 24.48
C GLU A 343 -21.72 27.94 24.39
N PRO A 344 -22.51 27.25 25.24
CA PRO A 344 -23.91 27.54 25.35
C PRO A 344 -24.18 28.93 25.93
N MET A 345 -25.37 29.41 25.58
CA MET A 345 -25.92 30.66 26.06
C MET A 345 -27.32 30.42 26.62
N LEU A 346 -27.60 31.02 27.78
CA LEU A 346 -28.97 31.21 28.26
C LEU A 346 -29.29 32.71 28.32
N GLU A 347 -30.50 33.07 27.94
CA GLU A 347 -31.02 34.42 28.07
C GLU A 347 -32.43 34.38 28.68
N LEU A 348 -32.57 35.03 29.82
CA LEU A 348 -33.78 35.07 30.62
C LEU A 348 -34.28 36.51 30.71
N LEU A 349 -35.60 36.69 30.69
CA LEU A 349 -36.27 37.94 31.04
C LEU A 349 -37.30 37.63 32.11
N TRP A 350 -37.26 38.36 33.22
CA TRP A 350 -38.30 38.30 34.25
C TRP A 350 -38.69 39.69 34.70
N ILE A 351 -39.86 39.78 35.32
CA ILE A 351 -40.36 40.97 35.99
C ILE A 351 -40.66 40.62 37.45
N GLU A 352 -40.19 41.46 38.37
CA GLU A 352 -40.50 41.35 39.80
C GLU A 352 -41.88 41.98 40.05
N GLU A 353 -42.75 41.29 40.79
CA GLU A 353 -44.15 41.72 40.95
C GLU A 353 -44.27 42.99 41.80
N ASP A 354 -43.42 43.14 42.81
CA ASP A 354 -43.48 44.26 43.76
C ASP A 354 -42.90 45.56 43.17
N SER A 355 -41.78 45.48 42.44
CA SER A 355 -41.10 46.64 41.86
C SER A 355 -41.58 46.99 40.46
N HIS A 356 -42.21 46.04 39.76
CA HIS A 356 -42.51 46.10 38.33
C HIS A 356 -41.27 46.41 37.46
N GLU A 357 -40.07 46.12 37.95
CA GLU A 357 -38.83 46.25 37.19
C GLU A 357 -38.49 44.93 36.49
N ASP A 358 -38.19 45.02 35.20
CA ASP A 358 -37.77 43.90 34.38
C ASP A 358 -36.24 43.74 34.38
N THR A 359 -35.78 42.49 34.48
CA THR A 359 -34.36 42.14 34.42
C THR A 359 -34.10 41.18 33.27
N ARG A 360 -33.20 41.56 32.37
CA ARG A 360 -32.66 40.68 31.34
C ARG A 360 -31.30 40.13 31.76
N TYR A 361 -31.18 38.81 31.77
CA TYR A 361 -30.01 38.09 32.25
C TYR A 361 -29.48 37.18 31.16
N LYS A 362 -28.28 37.46 30.69
CA LYS A 362 -27.62 36.71 29.63
C LYS A 362 -26.34 36.08 30.15
N VAL A 363 -26.19 34.78 29.96
CA VAL A 363 -25.00 34.03 30.35
C VAL A 363 -24.42 33.37 29.11
N LEU A 364 -23.17 33.71 28.80
CA LEU A 364 -22.31 32.98 27.87
C LEU A 364 -21.40 32.08 28.71
N PHE A 365 -21.53 30.77 28.54
CA PHE A 365 -20.94 29.82 29.46
C PHE A 365 -20.08 28.80 28.71
N PRO A 366 -18.76 29.02 28.53
CA PRO A 366 -17.91 28.05 27.87
C PRO A 366 -17.73 26.81 28.74
N ILE A 367 -18.05 25.66 28.16
CA ILE A 367 -17.96 24.34 28.80
C ILE A 367 -16.92 23.52 28.03
N THR A 368 -15.97 22.94 28.75
CA THR A 368 -15.05 21.92 28.22
C THR A 368 -15.22 20.64 29.02
N THR A 369 -15.45 19.52 28.36
CA THR A 369 -15.57 18.23 29.04
C THR A 369 -14.23 17.82 29.64
N PRO A 370 -14.23 16.98 30.69
CA PRO A 370 -13.00 16.36 31.20
C PRO A 370 -12.22 15.64 30.07
N PRO A 371 -10.87 15.64 30.11
CA PRO A 371 -10.06 14.91 29.14
C PRO A 371 -10.35 13.41 29.17
N VAL A 372 -10.67 12.84 28.00
CA VAL A 372 -10.88 11.39 27.84
C VAL A 372 -9.71 10.80 27.07
N ALA A 373 -9.06 9.80 27.65
CA ALA A 373 -7.98 9.08 27.01
C ALA A 373 -8.49 8.35 25.75
N ARG A 374 -7.79 8.52 24.64
CA ARG A 374 -8.11 7.89 23.36
C ARG A 374 -6.95 6.96 22.98
N PRO A 375 -7.00 5.67 23.37
CA PRO A 375 -5.94 4.73 23.05
C PRO A 375 -5.84 4.58 21.53
N LEU A 376 -4.62 4.68 21.02
CA LEU A 376 -4.34 4.59 19.59
C LEU A 376 -4.27 3.13 19.19
N LEU A 377 -5.03 2.78 18.16
CA LEU A 377 -5.08 1.44 17.59
C LEU A 377 -4.54 1.47 16.17
N VAL A 378 -3.73 0.49 15.82
CA VAL A 378 -3.31 0.25 14.44
C VAL A 378 -4.06 -0.95 13.91
N LEU A 379 -4.90 -0.72 12.90
CA LEU A 379 -5.70 -1.75 12.25
C LEU A 379 -4.96 -2.22 11.01
N ASN A 380 -4.74 -3.53 10.90
CA ASN A 380 -4.08 -4.14 9.75
C ASN A 380 -5.14 -4.57 8.72
N TYR A 381 -5.01 -4.04 7.50
CA TYR A 381 -5.88 -4.30 6.35
C TYR A 381 -5.12 -4.98 5.21
N THR A 382 -3.95 -5.59 5.49
CA THR A 382 -3.14 -6.26 4.48
C THR A 382 -3.95 -7.34 3.76
N PRO A 383 -4.22 -7.19 2.44
CA PRO A 383 -4.99 -8.17 1.69
C PRO A 383 -4.15 -9.44 1.51
N LEU A 384 -4.64 -10.57 2.03
CA LEU A 384 -3.93 -11.86 1.96
C LEU A 384 -4.12 -12.58 0.61
N ASP A 385 -5.12 -12.16 -0.18
CA ASP A 385 -5.58 -12.87 -1.39
C ASP A 385 -5.34 -12.10 -2.71
N ALA A 386 -4.70 -10.91 -2.68
CA ALA A 386 -4.54 -10.05 -3.86
C ALA A 386 -3.06 -9.91 -4.28
N VAL A 387 -2.76 -10.20 -5.55
CA VAL A 387 -1.44 -9.99 -6.18
C VAL A 387 -1.71 -9.22 -7.49
N PRO A 388 -1.05 -8.06 -7.71
CA PRO A 388 0.39 -7.98 -7.93
C PRO A 388 1.24 -7.17 -6.94
N GLU A 389 0.65 -6.42 -6.01
CA GLU A 389 1.41 -5.48 -5.16
C GLU A 389 1.34 -5.86 -3.67
N GLN A 390 2.25 -6.75 -3.28
CA GLN A 390 2.38 -7.25 -1.91
C GLN A 390 2.96 -6.16 -0.97
N ALA A 391 2.07 -5.47 -0.23
CA ALA A 391 2.41 -4.42 0.74
C ALA A 391 1.66 -4.62 2.06
N LEU A 392 2.28 -4.22 3.18
CA LEU A 392 1.62 -4.10 4.47
C LEU A 392 0.71 -2.88 4.43
N VAL A 393 -0.60 -3.09 4.50
CA VAL A 393 -1.60 -2.01 4.51
C VAL A 393 -2.18 -1.90 5.91
N PHE A 394 -2.07 -0.72 6.52
CA PHE A 394 -2.56 -0.50 7.87
C PHE A 394 -3.01 0.94 8.08
N LYS A 395 -3.84 1.13 9.11
CA LYS A 395 -4.49 2.39 9.43
C LYS A 395 -4.28 2.73 10.90
N LEU A 396 -3.80 3.93 11.16
CA LEU A 396 -3.56 4.47 12.49
C LEU A 396 -4.76 5.28 12.97
N GLY A 397 -5.42 4.76 14.00
CA GLY A 397 -6.26 5.47 14.94
C GLY A 397 -7.39 6.31 14.33
N THR A 398 -7.94 7.17 15.18
CA THR A 398 -8.90 8.21 14.78
C THR A 398 -8.57 9.45 15.59
N PHE A 399 -8.15 10.49 14.91
CA PHE A 399 -7.71 11.76 15.47
C PHE A 399 -8.73 12.84 15.18
N ASN A 400 -8.75 13.86 16.02
CA ASN A 400 -9.44 15.10 15.67
C ASN A 400 -8.67 15.81 14.55
N LEU A 401 -9.29 16.80 13.91
CA LEU A 401 -8.73 17.49 12.74
C LEU A 401 -7.46 18.32 13.05
N ASP A 402 -7.23 18.61 14.32
CA ASP A 402 -6.12 19.41 14.85
C ASP A 402 -4.82 18.60 15.04
N VAL A 403 -4.81 17.30 14.72
CA VAL A 403 -3.60 16.44 14.79
C VAL A 403 -2.97 16.28 13.42
N GLU A 404 -1.67 16.48 13.27
CA GLU A 404 -0.95 16.20 12.03
C GLU A 404 0.11 15.12 12.21
N LEU A 405 0.24 14.26 11.19
CA LEU A 405 1.35 13.32 11.08
C LEU A 405 2.54 14.03 10.46
N VAL A 406 3.62 14.16 11.23
CA VAL A 406 4.82 14.91 10.80
C VAL A 406 5.85 13.98 10.17
N ASN A 407 6.14 12.86 10.85
CA ASN A 407 7.14 11.90 10.41
C ASN A 407 6.81 10.48 10.86
N VAL A 408 7.47 9.53 10.23
CA VAL A 408 7.46 8.10 10.57
C VAL A 408 8.90 7.67 10.76
N THR A 409 9.19 7.06 11.91
CA THR A 409 10.49 6.47 12.21
C THR A 409 10.44 4.98 11.92
N LEU A 410 11.36 4.52 11.08
CA LEU A 410 11.57 3.13 10.70
C LEU A 410 12.97 2.69 11.12
N SER A 411 13.27 1.39 11.01
CA SER A 411 14.63 0.86 11.20
C SER A 411 15.67 1.51 10.28
N THR A 412 15.25 2.02 9.12
CA THR A 412 16.12 2.67 8.13
C THR A 412 16.33 4.18 8.38
N GLY A 413 15.61 4.78 9.33
CA GLY A 413 15.73 6.20 9.66
C GLY A 413 14.37 6.88 9.87
N VAL A 414 14.41 8.20 10.07
CA VAL A 414 13.22 9.05 10.20
C VAL A 414 12.89 9.64 8.84
N LEU A 415 11.64 9.50 8.40
CA LEU A 415 11.13 10.02 7.14
C LEU A 415 9.94 10.94 7.39
N THR A 416 9.89 12.09 6.72
CA THR A 416 8.68 12.92 6.62
C THR A 416 7.60 12.22 5.80
N VAL A 417 6.34 12.69 5.88
CA VAL A 417 5.25 12.14 5.06
C VAL A 417 5.55 12.25 3.55
N ALA A 418 6.17 13.36 3.12
CA ALA A 418 6.56 13.54 1.73
C ALA A 418 7.66 12.55 1.29
N GLU A 419 8.65 12.29 2.13
CA GLU A 419 9.72 11.31 1.86
C GLU A 419 9.17 9.87 1.88
N CYS A 420 8.22 9.56 2.76
CA CYS A 420 7.52 8.27 2.75
C CYS A 420 6.82 8.03 1.41
N ASN A 421 6.12 9.03 0.89
CA ASN A 421 5.45 8.96 -0.40
C ASN A 421 6.44 8.89 -1.58
N ALA A 422 7.56 9.62 -1.52
CA ALA A 422 8.62 9.52 -2.52
C ALA A 422 9.30 8.13 -2.56
N ARG A 423 9.33 7.43 -1.42
CA ARG A 423 9.83 6.05 -1.29
C ARG A 423 8.79 4.99 -1.68
N GLY A 424 7.53 5.38 -1.89
CA GLY A 424 6.45 4.49 -2.32
C GLY A 424 5.57 3.92 -1.21
N PHE A 425 5.55 4.51 0.00
CA PHE A 425 4.76 4.02 1.14
C PHE A 425 3.29 4.46 1.17
N ASN A 426 2.84 5.22 0.16
CA ASN A 426 1.48 5.71 -0.01
C ASN A 426 0.76 6.07 1.33
N VAL A 427 1.30 7.06 2.03
CA VAL A 427 0.71 7.63 3.24
C VAL A 427 -0.42 8.57 2.84
N GLN A 428 -1.63 8.27 3.29
CA GLN A 428 -2.82 9.05 3.02
C GLN A 428 -3.52 9.50 4.30
N GLU A 429 -4.08 10.70 4.26
CA GLU A 429 -5.01 11.20 5.27
C GLU A 429 -6.44 10.87 4.83
N GLU A 430 -7.16 10.12 5.65
CA GLU A 430 -8.53 9.69 5.39
C GLU A 430 -9.47 10.38 6.38
N MET A 431 -10.38 11.20 5.85
CA MET A 431 -11.45 11.84 6.61
C MET A 431 -12.59 10.85 6.89
N SER A 432 -13.21 10.94 8.06
CA SER A 432 -14.45 10.22 8.35
C SER A 432 -15.63 10.75 7.52
N GLU A 433 -16.68 9.94 7.34
CA GLU A 433 -17.87 10.32 6.54
C GLU A 433 -18.55 11.61 7.02
N ASP A 434 -18.45 11.91 8.31
CA ASP A 434 -18.98 13.12 8.94
C ASP A 434 -18.02 14.33 8.87
N ASN A 435 -16.81 14.16 8.32
CA ASN A 435 -15.73 15.14 8.28
C ASN A 435 -15.33 15.71 9.66
N LEU A 436 -15.60 14.99 10.75
CA LEU A 436 -15.30 15.43 12.12
C LEU A 436 -14.01 14.85 12.68
N SER A 437 -13.52 13.78 12.07
CA SER A 437 -12.31 13.09 12.47
C SER A 437 -11.51 12.64 11.26
N LYS A 438 -10.26 12.26 11.49
CA LYS A 438 -9.37 11.78 10.45
C LYS A 438 -8.49 10.65 10.96
N SER A 439 -7.89 9.95 10.01
CA SER A 439 -7.07 8.77 10.25
C SER A 439 -5.96 8.72 9.20
N PHE A 440 -4.87 8.03 9.52
CA PHE A 440 -3.72 7.94 8.62
C PHE A 440 -3.57 6.51 8.14
N SER A 441 -3.68 6.29 6.84
CA SER A 441 -3.39 4.99 6.21
C SER A 441 -2.02 4.99 5.56
N MET A 442 -1.39 3.83 5.55
CA MET A 442 -0.04 3.62 5.01
C MET A 442 0.04 2.24 4.37
N ALA A 443 0.71 2.16 3.22
CA ALA A 443 0.94 0.93 2.49
C ALA A 443 2.43 0.75 2.22
N VAL A 444 3.11 -0.13 2.95
CA VAL A 444 4.56 -0.34 2.84
C VAL A 444 4.84 -1.60 2.04
N PRO A 445 5.52 -1.53 0.87
CA PRO A 445 5.86 -2.72 0.07
C PRO A 445 6.65 -3.75 0.89
N PHE A 446 6.35 -5.04 0.73
CA PHE A 446 7.09 -6.09 1.44
C PHE A 446 8.57 -6.08 1.08
N MET A 447 8.96 -5.66 -0.13
CA MET A 447 10.38 -5.61 -0.54
C MET A 447 11.16 -4.42 0.05
N ASP A 448 10.52 -3.52 0.80
CA ASP A 448 11.25 -2.40 1.40
C ASP A 448 12.20 -2.89 2.51
N PRO A 449 13.45 -2.40 2.59
CA PRO A 449 14.42 -2.80 3.61
C PRO A 449 13.99 -2.56 5.07
N ALA A 450 12.96 -1.74 5.30
CA ALA A 450 12.40 -1.52 6.64
C ALA A 450 11.51 -2.68 7.12
N VAL A 451 11.03 -3.55 6.22
CA VAL A 451 10.22 -4.72 6.55
C VAL A 451 11.15 -5.88 6.92
N PHE A 452 10.90 -6.54 8.04
CA PHE A 452 11.63 -7.73 8.47
C PHE A 452 10.96 -8.99 7.92
N HIS A 453 11.76 -9.88 7.32
CA HIS A 453 11.31 -11.11 6.68
C HIS A 453 11.79 -12.31 7.49
N GLU A 454 10.85 -13.18 7.85
CA GLU A 454 11.17 -14.45 8.49
C GLU A 454 10.52 -15.59 7.70
N ASN A 455 11.35 -16.40 7.06
CA ASN A 455 10.92 -17.59 6.34
C ASN A 455 10.83 -18.75 7.34
N ARG A 456 9.64 -19.35 7.48
CA ARG A 456 9.41 -20.55 8.29
C ARG A 456 9.12 -21.73 7.37
N PRO A 457 10.15 -22.41 6.83
CA PRO A 457 10.00 -23.47 5.84
C PRO A 457 9.20 -24.67 6.38
N GLU A 458 9.34 -24.99 7.66
CA GLU A 458 8.59 -26.08 8.32
C GLU A 458 7.06 -25.85 8.33
N GLN A 459 6.63 -24.59 8.31
CA GLN A 459 5.23 -24.20 8.31
C GLN A 459 4.74 -23.77 6.92
N GLY A 460 5.62 -23.77 5.90
CA GLY A 460 5.28 -23.33 4.54
C GLY A 460 4.87 -21.86 4.46
N VAL A 461 5.41 -21.01 5.33
CA VAL A 461 4.93 -19.64 5.54
C VAL A 461 6.09 -18.65 5.61
N THR A 462 5.87 -17.43 5.09
CA THR A 462 6.74 -16.28 5.27
C THR A 462 6.02 -15.21 6.07
N SER A 463 6.60 -14.76 7.18
CA SER A 463 6.08 -13.64 7.97
C SER A 463 6.83 -12.35 7.71
N PHE A 464 6.09 -11.27 7.52
CA PHE A 464 6.57 -9.91 7.30
C PHE A 464 6.21 -9.07 8.52
N THR A 465 7.20 -8.45 9.15
CA THR A 465 6.98 -7.60 10.34
C THR A 465 7.56 -6.22 10.11
N LEU A 466 6.79 -5.18 10.38
CA LEU A 466 7.21 -3.79 10.33
C LEU A 466 7.07 -3.16 11.71
N HIS A 467 8.18 -2.67 12.24
CA HIS A 467 8.21 -1.84 13.44
C HIS A 467 8.34 -0.37 13.04
N LEU A 468 7.46 0.47 13.57
CA LEU A 468 7.48 1.89 13.27
C LEU A 468 7.01 2.75 14.44
N ILE A 469 7.44 4.01 14.44
CA ILE A 469 7.02 5.02 15.41
C ILE A 469 6.47 6.21 14.64
N TYR A 470 5.21 6.56 14.89
CA TYR A 470 4.58 7.75 14.34
C TYR A 470 4.95 8.97 15.18
N GLY A 471 5.42 10.04 14.55
CA GLY A 471 5.58 11.36 15.16
C GLY A 471 4.41 12.27 14.78
N LEU A 472 3.58 12.60 15.77
CA LEU A 472 2.36 13.38 15.62
C LEU A 472 2.49 14.71 16.36
N VAL A 473 1.77 15.73 15.89
CA VAL A 473 1.71 17.03 16.55
C VAL A 473 0.27 17.51 16.64
N VAL A 474 -0.10 18.09 17.79
CA VAL A 474 -1.38 18.78 17.98
C VAL A 474 -1.19 20.27 17.70
N LEU A 475 -1.99 20.83 16.80
CA LEU A 475 -2.01 22.24 16.42
C LEU A 475 -3.21 22.97 17.06
N PRO A 476 -3.12 24.29 17.30
CA PRO A 476 -1.96 25.18 17.10
C PRO A 476 -0.93 25.14 18.25
N GLU A 477 -1.16 24.40 19.33
CA GLU A 477 -0.29 24.40 20.52
C GLU A 477 1.09 23.78 20.29
N ASN A 478 1.32 23.12 19.16
CA ASN A 478 2.56 22.41 18.80
C ASN A 478 2.97 21.36 19.85
N MET A 479 1.99 20.65 20.42
CA MET A 479 2.26 19.56 21.36
C MET A 479 2.57 18.28 20.59
N ALA A 480 3.85 17.88 20.58
CA ALA A 480 4.29 16.66 19.90
C ALA A 480 4.11 15.42 20.77
N PHE A 481 3.76 14.29 20.16
CA PHE A 481 3.68 12.98 20.80
C PHE A 481 4.01 11.86 19.80
N SER A 482 4.41 10.71 20.32
CA SER A 482 4.78 9.57 19.51
C SER A 482 4.03 8.29 19.87
N HIS A 483 3.67 7.50 18.86
CA HIS A 483 3.03 6.21 19.02
C HIS A 483 3.84 5.11 18.34
N SER A 484 4.25 4.10 19.11
CA SER A 484 4.98 2.93 18.58
C SER A 484 3.99 1.84 18.18
N ALA A 485 4.17 1.28 16.99
CA ALA A 485 3.33 0.22 16.45
C ALA A 485 4.17 -0.88 15.78
N SER A 486 3.60 -2.09 15.76
CA SER A 486 4.15 -3.24 15.07
C SER A 486 3.06 -3.88 14.24
N VAL A 487 3.27 -3.99 12.93
CA VAL A 487 2.31 -4.58 12.00
C VAL A 487 2.93 -5.85 11.42
N ASN A 488 2.18 -6.95 11.41
CA ASN A 488 2.63 -8.24 10.91
C ASN A 488 1.67 -8.81 9.86
N ALA A 489 2.20 -9.44 8.81
CA ALA A 489 1.44 -10.21 7.83
C ALA A 489 2.10 -11.57 7.62
N ILE A 490 1.29 -12.56 7.27
CA ILE A 490 1.71 -13.95 7.11
C ILE A 490 1.24 -14.41 5.73
N LEU A 491 2.18 -14.72 4.84
CA LEU A 491 1.88 -15.21 3.50
C LEU A 491 2.26 -16.70 3.40
N MET A 492 1.38 -17.54 2.86
CA MET A 492 1.71 -18.94 2.59
C MET A 492 2.61 -19.06 1.36
N ASN A 493 3.71 -19.80 1.48
CA ASN A 493 4.60 -20.14 0.37
C ASN A 493 3.89 -21.19 -0.50
N VAL A 494 3.14 -20.73 -1.50
CA VAL A 494 2.48 -21.61 -2.48
C VAL A 494 3.55 -22.23 -3.39
N VAL A 495 3.85 -23.52 -3.18
CA VAL A 495 4.67 -24.31 -4.11
C VAL A 495 3.74 -24.84 -5.22
N PRO A 496 3.87 -24.36 -6.47
CA PRO A 496 2.98 -24.77 -7.55
C PRO A 496 3.21 -26.23 -7.97
N HIS A 497 2.16 -26.90 -8.44
CA HIS A 497 2.25 -28.26 -8.98
C HIS A 497 3.23 -28.32 -10.17
N SER A 498 4.05 -29.37 -10.24
CA SER A 498 5.00 -29.57 -11.34
C SER A 498 4.82 -30.96 -11.96
N ILE A 499 4.88 -31.02 -13.30
CA ILE A 499 4.89 -32.28 -14.06
C ILE A 499 6.25 -32.38 -14.73
N SER A 500 6.87 -33.55 -14.65
CA SER A 500 8.13 -33.87 -15.33
C SER A 500 8.05 -35.29 -15.86
N GLY A 501 8.86 -35.64 -16.86
CA GLY A 501 8.86 -37.01 -17.36
C GLY A 501 10.11 -37.40 -18.12
N VAL A 502 10.37 -38.70 -18.14
CA VAL A 502 11.47 -39.37 -18.85
C VAL A 502 10.97 -40.66 -19.50
N CYS A 503 11.71 -41.21 -20.44
CA CYS A 503 11.37 -42.49 -21.08
C CYS A 503 12.52 -43.47 -20.98
N ASP A 504 12.20 -44.77 -20.93
CA ASP A 504 13.16 -45.85 -21.11
C ASP A 504 12.98 -46.53 -22.49
N GLN A 505 13.32 -47.82 -22.59
CA GLN A 505 13.19 -48.59 -23.82
C GLN A 505 11.75 -49.04 -24.15
N GLU A 506 10.81 -48.99 -23.20
CA GLU A 506 9.44 -49.53 -23.35
C GLU A 506 8.33 -48.66 -22.72
N ASN A 507 8.64 -47.73 -21.83
CA ASN A 507 7.69 -46.99 -21.01
C ASN A 507 8.02 -45.50 -20.91
N PHE A 508 6.97 -44.70 -20.72
CA PHE A 508 7.00 -43.33 -20.24
C PHE A 508 6.90 -43.33 -18.71
N TYR A 509 7.75 -42.55 -18.04
CA TYR A 509 7.69 -42.26 -16.61
C TYR A 509 7.36 -40.80 -16.41
N ILE A 510 6.14 -40.49 -15.95
CA ILE A 510 5.69 -39.13 -15.67
C ILE A 510 5.55 -38.94 -14.17
N THR A 511 6.26 -37.98 -13.59
CA THR A 511 6.14 -37.62 -12.17
C THR A 511 5.34 -36.34 -12.03
N VAL A 512 4.26 -36.39 -11.24
CA VAL A 512 3.46 -35.24 -10.82
C VAL A 512 3.72 -34.99 -9.34
N ASN A 513 4.24 -33.80 -9.01
CA ASN A 513 4.48 -33.38 -7.62
C ASN A 513 3.32 -32.51 -7.12
N TYR A 514 2.75 -32.86 -5.97
CA TYR A 514 1.55 -32.23 -5.40
C TYR A 514 1.79 -30.84 -4.79
N GLY A 515 3.05 -30.43 -4.55
CA GLY A 515 3.34 -29.17 -3.85
C GLY A 515 2.74 -29.15 -2.44
N ASN A 516 2.42 -27.96 -1.91
CA ASN A 516 1.87 -27.77 -0.56
C ASN A 516 0.35 -27.52 -0.52
N GLN A 517 -0.35 -27.65 -1.65
CA GLN A 517 -1.80 -27.47 -1.73
C GLN A 517 -2.50 -28.84 -1.78
N ALA A 518 -3.70 -28.94 -1.17
CA ALA A 518 -4.51 -30.15 -1.27
C ALA A 518 -4.74 -30.52 -2.74
N PRO A 519 -4.69 -31.83 -3.12
CA PRO A 519 -4.79 -32.26 -4.51
C PRO A 519 -6.24 -32.10 -5.02
N LEU A 520 -6.62 -30.87 -5.36
CA LEU A 520 -7.90 -30.52 -5.99
C LEU A 520 -7.73 -30.47 -7.50
N PHE A 521 -7.19 -31.55 -8.09
CA PHE A 521 -7.06 -31.68 -9.53
C PHE A 521 -7.30 -33.12 -9.98
N GLU A 522 -7.84 -33.25 -11.18
CA GLU A 522 -7.97 -34.51 -11.89
C GLU A 522 -6.82 -34.66 -12.90
N VAL A 523 -6.28 -35.87 -13.04
CA VAL A 523 -5.18 -36.14 -13.98
C VAL A 523 -5.75 -36.72 -15.27
N MET A 524 -5.39 -36.13 -16.40
CA MET A 524 -5.71 -36.63 -17.74
C MET A 524 -4.46 -37.25 -18.34
N VAL A 525 -4.56 -38.44 -18.91
CA VAL A 525 -3.48 -39.17 -19.59
C VAL A 525 -3.93 -39.50 -21.00
N GLY A 526 -3.26 -38.94 -22.02
CA GLY A 526 -3.61 -39.17 -23.42
C GLY A 526 -5.00 -38.66 -23.82
N GLY A 527 -5.54 -37.68 -23.08
CA GLY A 527 -6.92 -37.19 -23.26
C GLY A 527 -7.98 -38.00 -22.52
N TRP A 528 -7.60 -39.00 -21.72
CA TRP A 528 -8.50 -39.82 -20.90
C TRP A 528 -8.36 -39.45 -19.43
N LEU A 529 -9.47 -39.40 -18.71
CA LEU A 529 -9.45 -39.20 -17.26
C LEU A 529 -8.80 -40.40 -16.56
N LEU A 530 -7.89 -40.15 -15.62
CA LEU A 530 -7.27 -41.18 -14.80
C LEU A 530 -8.29 -41.73 -13.80
N THR A 531 -9.07 -42.72 -14.22
CA THR A 531 -10.02 -43.44 -13.36
C THR A 531 -9.30 -44.40 -12.40
N ALA A 532 -9.98 -44.89 -11.38
CA ALA A 532 -9.42 -45.86 -10.42
C ALA A 532 -8.84 -47.11 -11.11
N GLU A 533 -9.52 -47.62 -12.14
CA GLU A 533 -9.05 -48.77 -12.94
C GLU A 533 -7.75 -48.46 -13.69
N LEU A 534 -7.63 -47.26 -14.25
CA LEU A 534 -6.42 -46.84 -14.96
C LEU A 534 -5.26 -46.52 -13.98
N ALA A 535 -5.62 -46.05 -12.79
CA ALA A 535 -4.67 -45.78 -11.71
C ALA A 535 -4.03 -47.08 -11.21
N GLU A 536 -4.80 -48.15 -11.02
CA GLU A 536 -4.27 -49.46 -10.64
C GLU A 536 -3.25 -50.02 -11.66
N GLN A 537 -3.37 -49.63 -12.94
CA GLN A 537 -2.52 -50.11 -14.00
C GLN A 537 -1.23 -49.29 -14.18
N TYR A 538 -1.31 -47.96 -14.05
CA TYR A 538 -0.20 -47.06 -14.40
C TYR A 538 0.38 -46.27 -13.23
N VAL A 539 -0.29 -46.16 -12.08
CA VAL A 539 0.15 -45.32 -10.98
C VAL A 539 0.97 -46.13 -9.98
N THR A 540 2.15 -45.59 -9.63
CA THR A 540 2.86 -45.97 -8.41
C THR A 540 2.76 -44.79 -7.44
N GLU A 541 2.00 -44.95 -6.35
CA GLU A 541 1.75 -43.88 -5.39
C GLU A 541 2.92 -43.66 -4.41
N GLY A 542 3.15 -42.38 -4.09
CA GLY A 542 3.97 -41.92 -2.96
C GLY A 542 3.29 -40.75 -2.25
N GLU A 543 3.68 -40.46 -1.00
CA GLU A 543 2.96 -39.51 -0.13
C GLU A 543 2.89 -38.05 -0.64
N SER A 544 3.83 -37.61 -1.48
CA SER A 544 3.94 -36.23 -1.98
C SER A 544 4.11 -36.11 -3.51
N ARG A 545 4.07 -37.25 -4.21
CA ARG A 545 4.21 -37.33 -5.67
C ARG A 545 3.54 -38.61 -6.18
N ILE A 546 2.97 -38.54 -7.39
CA ILE A 546 2.61 -39.74 -8.15
C ILE A 546 3.55 -39.93 -9.33
N THR A 547 3.85 -41.18 -9.63
CA THR A 547 4.59 -41.56 -10.84
C THR A 547 3.69 -42.43 -11.71
N LEU A 548 3.45 -41.99 -12.94
CA LEU A 548 2.73 -42.72 -13.98
C LEU A 548 3.75 -43.49 -14.83
N THR A 549 3.61 -44.80 -14.90
CA THR A 549 4.37 -45.68 -15.79
C THR A 549 3.45 -46.13 -16.92
N VAL A 550 3.62 -45.57 -18.12
CA VAL A 550 2.73 -45.80 -19.26
C VAL A 550 3.52 -46.45 -20.41
N PRO A 551 3.23 -47.68 -20.84
CA PRO A 551 3.89 -48.31 -21.98
C PRO A 551 3.75 -47.52 -23.27
N PHE A 552 4.75 -47.56 -24.16
CA PHE A 552 4.68 -46.84 -25.45
C PHE A 552 3.59 -47.38 -26.40
N SER A 553 3.11 -48.59 -26.14
CA SER A 553 1.99 -49.25 -26.82
C SER A 553 0.64 -49.05 -26.12
N ALA A 554 0.57 -48.30 -25.02
CA ALA A 554 -0.66 -48.06 -24.27
C ALA A 554 -1.65 -47.20 -25.07
N PRO A 555 -2.97 -47.46 -25.05
CA PRO A 555 -3.99 -46.74 -25.84
C PRO A 555 -3.96 -45.20 -25.73
N GLN A 556 -3.46 -44.69 -24.60
CA GLN A 556 -3.32 -43.27 -24.28
C GLN A 556 -2.14 -42.59 -24.99
N THR A 557 -1.34 -43.33 -25.75
CA THR A 557 -0.16 -42.83 -26.48
C THR A 557 -0.45 -42.70 -27.98
N VAL A 558 0.22 -41.77 -28.64
CA VAL A 558 0.08 -41.52 -30.08
C VAL A 558 1.41 -41.75 -30.79
N PHE A 559 1.40 -42.49 -31.90
CA PHE A 559 2.59 -42.67 -32.73
C PHE A 559 2.77 -41.46 -33.67
N GLU A 560 3.89 -40.75 -33.53
CA GLU A 560 4.20 -39.57 -34.36
C GLU A 560 4.82 -39.98 -35.70
N SER A 561 5.77 -40.93 -35.67
CA SER A 561 6.48 -41.39 -36.86
C SER A 561 7.02 -42.81 -36.71
N ILE A 562 7.25 -43.45 -37.85
CA ILE A 562 7.80 -44.80 -37.97
C ILE A 562 9.12 -44.76 -38.74
N HIS A 563 10.12 -45.48 -38.24
CA HIS A 563 11.37 -45.76 -38.93
C HIS A 563 11.65 -47.27 -38.93
N ALA A 564 12.56 -47.73 -39.78
CA ALA A 564 12.83 -49.16 -39.99
C ALA A 564 13.20 -49.95 -38.70
N SER A 565 13.77 -49.28 -37.69
CA SER A 565 14.19 -49.91 -36.43
C SER A 565 13.74 -49.15 -35.18
N ALA A 566 12.84 -48.17 -35.32
CA ALA A 566 12.39 -47.35 -34.21
C ALA A 566 11.01 -46.74 -34.49
N VAL A 567 10.24 -46.54 -33.43
CA VAL A 567 8.95 -45.85 -33.46
C VAL A 567 9.02 -44.66 -32.52
N ARG A 568 8.56 -43.50 -33.00
CA ARG A 568 8.41 -42.32 -32.15
C ARG A 568 6.99 -42.26 -31.62
N SER A 569 6.84 -42.24 -30.30
CA SER A 569 5.55 -42.18 -29.60
C SER A 569 5.52 -40.97 -28.68
N ARG A 570 4.33 -40.38 -28.49
CA ARG A 570 4.08 -39.21 -27.65
C ARG A 570 3.00 -39.50 -26.62
N LEU A 571 3.23 -39.00 -25.41
CA LEU A 571 2.27 -39.00 -24.31
C LEU A 571 2.00 -37.56 -23.86
N SER A 572 0.73 -37.20 -23.70
CA SER A 572 0.31 -35.92 -23.13
C SER A 572 -0.41 -36.14 -21.81
N VAL A 573 -0.06 -35.36 -20.79
CA VAL A 573 -0.66 -35.40 -19.45
C VAL A 573 -1.11 -33.99 -19.08
N ALA A 574 -2.31 -33.86 -18.51
CA ALA A 574 -2.84 -32.58 -18.06
C ALA A 574 -3.48 -32.69 -16.66
N LEU A 575 -3.40 -31.62 -15.89
CA LEU A 575 -4.07 -31.46 -14.60
C LEU A 575 -5.29 -30.54 -14.80
N LEU A 576 -6.48 -31.04 -14.51
CA LEU A 576 -7.74 -30.31 -14.63
C LEU A 576 -8.25 -29.90 -13.26
N ASN A 577 -8.84 -28.71 -13.18
CA ASN A 577 -9.62 -28.34 -12.00
C ASN A 577 -11.00 -29.04 -12.06
N PRO A 578 -11.40 -29.85 -11.07
CA PRO A 578 -12.62 -30.65 -11.10
C PRO A 578 -13.91 -29.81 -11.08
N PHE A 579 -13.85 -28.55 -10.67
CA PHE A 579 -15.02 -27.67 -10.61
C PHE A 579 -15.23 -26.84 -11.87
N THR A 580 -14.14 -26.43 -12.51
CA THR A 580 -14.18 -25.53 -13.68
C THR A 580 -13.85 -26.22 -15.00
N ASN A 581 -13.35 -27.46 -14.96
CA ASN A 581 -12.81 -28.20 -16.11
C ASN A 581 -11.72 -27.43 -16.88
N VAL A 582 -11.04 -26.49 -16.22
CA VAL A 582 -9.93 -25.73 -16.83
C VAL A 582 -8.61 -26.47 -16.60
N THR A 583 -7.79 -26.57 -17.64
CA THR A 583 -6.43 -27.09 -17.56
C THR A 583 -5.55 -26.18 -16.73
N MET A 584 -5.14 -26.67 -15.56
CA MET A 584 -4.23 -26.00 -14.64
C MET A 584 -2.78 -26.11 -15.12
N LYS A 585 -2.42 -27.26 -15.70
CA LYS A 585 -1.07 -27.52 -16.23
C LYS A 585 -1.11 -28.66 -17.24
N ASP A 586 -0.34 -28.55 -18.31
CA ASP A 586 -0.16 -29.57 -19.33
C ASP A 586 1.32 -29.91 -19.53
N PHE A 587 1.57 -31.15 -19.95
CA PHE A 587 2.91 -31.66 -20.19
C PHE A 587 2.87 -32.70 -21.30
N THR A 588 3.82 -32.62 -22.23
CA THR A 588 3.90 -33.53 -23.37
C THR A 588 5.32 -34.04 -23.52
N LEU A 589 5.44 -35.36 -23.70
CA LEU A 589 6.73 -36.04 -23.84
C LEU A 589 6.71 -36.95 -25.07
N GLY A 590 7.63 -36.70 -26.00
CA GLY A 590 7.84 -37.51 -27.21
C GLY A 590 9.15 -38.29 -27.12
N CYS A 591 9.09 -39.60 -27.30
CA CYS A 591 10.22 -40.51 -27.13
C CYS A 591 10.34 -41.49 -28.30
N THR A 592 11.57 -41.90 -28.61
CA THR A 592 11.88 -42.84 -29.69
C THR A 592 12.23 -44.21 -29.12
N PHE A 593 11.36 -45.19 -29.37
CA PHE A 593 11.46 -46.56 -28.89
C PHE A 593 12.05 -47.45 -29.97
N HIS A 594 13.15 -48.14 -29.67
CA HIS A 594 13.86 -48.98 -30.64
C HIS A 594 13.21 -50.36 -30.71
N LYS A 595 12.27 -50.53 -31.63
CA LYS A 595 11.59 -51.81 -31.91
C LYS A 595 11.61 -52.10 -33.41
N ARG A 596 11.83 -53.37 -33.75
CA ARG A 596 11.75 -53.85 -35.13
C ARG A 596 10.29 -54.07 -35.47
N LEU A 597 9.82 -53.37 -36.49
CA LEU A 597 8.44 -53.53 -36.99
C LEU A 597 8.33 -54.64 -38.03
N THR A 598 9.44 -55.18 -38.50
CA THR A 598 9.49 -56.29 -39.43
C THR A 598 10.44 -57.34 -38.89
N GLU A 599 9.98 -58.59 -38.84
CA GLU A 599 10.81 -59.74 -38.49
C GLU A 599 10.82 -60.75 -39.63
N CYS A 600 12.02 -61.27 -39.92
CA CYS A 600 12.27 -62.19 -41.02
C CYS A 600 12.69 -63.53 -40.43
N PHE A 601 11.86 -64.56 -40.59
CA PHE A 601 12.15 -65.89 -40.05
C PHE A 601 12.84 -66.75 -41.10
N SER A 602 13.77 -67.61 -40.66
CA SER A 602 14.56 -68.49 -41.54
C SER A 602 13.72 -69.54 -42.28
N ASN A 603 12.48 -69.78 -41.86
CA ASN A 603 11.50 -70.65 -42.54
C ASN A 603 10.81 -69.97 -43.74
N GLY A 604 11.15 -68.71 -44.04
CA GLY A 604 10.53 -67.93 -45.11
C GLY A 604 9.21 -67.27 -44.71
N THR A 605 8.92 -67.13 -43.42
CA THR A 605 7.82 -66.28 -42.93
C THR A 605 8.35 -64.86 -42.69
N MET A 606 7.64 -63.86 -43.20
CA MET A 606 7.83 -62.44 -42.90
C MET A 606 6.69 -61.96 -42.03
N THR A 607 7.00 -61.23 -40.97
CA THR A 607 6.00 -60.56 -40.14
C THR A 607 6.22 -59.06 -40.16
N ALA A 608 5.15 -58.30 -40.17
CA ALA A 608 5.19 -56.85 -40.22
C ALA A 608 4.09 -56.24 -39.35
N LEU A 609 4.45 -55.18 -38.63
CA LEU A 609 3.57 -54.37 -37.80
C LEU A 609 3.39 -52.99 -38.46
N ALA A 610 2.23 -52.78 -39.07
CA ALA A 610 1.83 -51.48 -39.58
C ALA A 610 1.14 -50.70 -38.47
N VAL A 611 1.69 -49.55 -38.05
CA VAL A 611 1.07 -48.72 -37.01
C VAL A 611 0.44 -47.46 -37.62
N LYS A 612 -0.69 -47.04 -37.04
CA LYS A 612 -1.37 -45.80 -37.37
C LYS A 612 -0.61 -44.62 -36.79
N VAL A 613 -0.16 -43.71 -37.64
CA VAL A 613 0.52 -42.48 -37.25
C VAL A 613 -0.44 -41.29 -37.21
N GLU A 614 -0.09 -40.27 -36.42
CA GLU A 614 -0.90 -39.05 -36.24
C GLU A 614 -1.26 -38.35 -37.56
N SER A 615 -0.36 -38.39 -38.55
CA SER A 615 -0.58 -37.77 -39.87
C SER A 615 -1.70 -38.42 -40.69
N THR A 616 -2.17 -39.60 -40.30
CA THR A 616 -3.24 -40.35 -40.99
C THR A 616 -4.38 -40.69 -40.02
N PRO A 617 -5.17 -39.69 -39.57
CA PRO A 617 -6.16 -39.87 -38.52
C PRO A 617 -7.37 -40.72 -38.96
N SER A 618 -7.71 -40.70 -40.25
CA SER A 618 -8.80 -41.48 -40.86
C SER A 618 -8.41 -42.93 -41.21
N LEU A 619 -7.12 -43.28 -41.13
CA LEU A 619 -6.66 -44.63 -41.42
C LEU A 619 -7.27 -45.64 -40.46
N ASN A 620 -7.88 -46.69 -41.02
CA ASN A 620 -8.27 -47.89 -40.30
C ASN A 620 -7.24 -49.00 -40.61
N PRO A 621 -6.39 -49.40 -39.64
CA PRO A 621 -5.37 -50.42 -39.88
C PRO A 621 -5.94 -51.76 -40.40
N GLY A 622 -7.17 -52.12 -40.03
CA GLY A 622 -7.80 -53.36 -40.46
C GLY A 622 -8.18 -53.41 -41.94
N GLN A 623 -8.12 -52.27 -42.64
CA GLN A 623 -8.39 -52.17 -44.07
C GLN A 623 -7.11 -52.21 -44.93
N LEU A 624 -5.94 -52.27 -44.29
CA LEU A 624 -4.66 -52.38 -44.99
C LEU A 624 -4.52 -53.75 -45.64
N THR A 625 -3.91 -53.80 -46.82
CA THR A 625 -3.58 -55.05 -47.50
C THR A 625 -2.12 -55.03 -47.93
N LEU A 626 -1.55 -56.22 -48.16
CA LEU A 626 -0.29 -56.35 -48.88
C LEU A 626 -0.49 -56.03 -50.38
N THR A 627 0.58 -56.12 -51.18
CA THR A 627 0.50 -55.90 -52.64
C THR A 627 -0.57 -56.77 -53.31
N ASP A 628 -0.78 -57.99 -52.82
CA ASP A 628 -1.97 -58.78 -53.11
C ASP A 628 -3.14 -58.42 -52.18
N ARG A 629 -4.21 -57.89 -52.77
CA ARG A 629 -5.42 -57.42 -52.05
C ARG A 629 -6.18 -58.53 -51.33
N SER A 630 -5.92 -59.80 -51.65
CA SER A 630 -6.51 -60.93 -50.92
C SER A 630 -5.83 -61.19 -49.58
N CYS A 631 -4.64 -60.62 -49.34
CA CYS A 631 -3.90 -60.76 -48.10
C CYS A 631 -4.11 -59.53 -47.19
N GLY A 632 -5.03 -59.68 -46.23
CA GLY A 632 -5.24 -58.74 -45.12
C GLY A 632 -4.37 -59.07 -43.89
N PRO A 633 -4.51 -58.29 -42.81
CA PRO A 633 -3.79 -58.55 -41.56
C PRO A 633 -4.37 -59.75 -40.82
N ASP A 634 -3.51 -60.49 -40.10
CA ASP A 634 -3.93 -61.60 -39.24
C ASP A 634 -4.57 -61.10 -37.95
N TYR A 635 -4.13 -59.94 -37.48
CA TYR A 635 -4.68 -59.24 -36.33
C TYR A 635 -4.65 -57.74 -36.57
N SER A 636 -5.69 -57.02 -36.16
CA SER A 636 -5.72 -55.56 -36.24
C SER A 636 -6.56 -54.98 -35.11
N ASP A 637 -6.17 -53.80 -34.65
CA ASP A 637 -6.96 -52.92 -33.81
C ASP A 637 -7.00 -51.49 -34.41
N ASP A 638 -7.48 -50.52 -33.63
CA ASP A 638 -7.59 -49.11 -34.05
C ASP A 638 -6.24 -48.40 -34.20
N ARG A 639 -5.13 -49.05 -33.81
CA ARG A 639 -3.79 -48.47 -33.73
C ARG A 639 -2.74 -49.18 -34.56
N PHE A 640 -2.88 -50.49 -34.81
CA PHE A 640 -1.94 -51.25 -35.61
C PHE A 640 -2.58 -52.47 -36.27
N ALA A 641 -1.94 -52.94 -37.34
CA ALA A 641 -2.26 -54.14 -38.07
C ALA A 641 -1.02 -55.02 -38.18
N TYR A 642 -1.16 -56.28 -37.82
CA TYR A 642 -0.12 -57.29 -37.84
C TYR A 642 -0.34 -58.22 -39.04
N PHE A 643 0.71 -58.37 -39.84
CA PHE A 643 0.74 -59.23 -41.02
C PHE A 643 1.76 -60.34 -40.80
N SER A 644 1.40 -61.59 -41.08
CA SER A 644 2.32 -62.71 -41.19
C SER A 644 2.07 -63.44 -42.50
N PHE A 645 3.04 -63.41 -43.40
CA PHE A 645 2.92 -64.00 -44.73
C PHE A 645 4.19 -64.72 -45.15
N ASN A 646 4.08 -65.67 -46.08
CA ASN A 646 5.26 -66.34 -46.63
C ASN A 646 5.92 -65.46 -47.70
N VAL A 647 7.25 -65.44 -47.74
CA VAL A 647 8.07 -64.70 -48.72
C VAL A 647 7.70 -65.00 -50.19
N ASN A 648 7.09 -66.14 -50.48
CA ASN A 648 6.68 -66.55 -51.83
C ASN A 648 5.18 -66.28 -52.14
N SER A 649 4.46 -65.59 -51.25
CA SER A 649 3.01 -65.34 -51.35
C SER A 649 2.68 -63.84 -51.30
N CYS A 650 1.39 -63.50 -51.42
CA CYS A 650 0.84 -62.16 -51.19
C CYS A 650 1.47 -61.04 -52.03
N GLY A 651 1.89 -61.36 -53.26
CA GLY A 651 2.49 -60.39 -54.17
C GLY A 651 3.91 -59.95 -53.81
N THR A 652 4.58 -60.66 -52.87
CA THR A 652 5.96 -60.35 -52.46
C THR A 652 6.92 -60.46 -53.65
N THR A 653 7.67 -59.39 -53.89
CA THR A 653 8.70 -59.35 -54.93
C THR A 653 10.03 -59.84 -54.39
N ARG A 654 10.83 -60.49 -55.23
CA ARG A 654 12.19 -60.91 -54.88
C ARG A 654 13.21 -60.31 -55.83
N LYS A 655 14.30 -59.79 -55.29
CA LYS A 655 15.44 -59.21 -56.02
C LYS A 655 16.72 -59.88 -55.54
N PHE A 656 17.60 -60.24 -56.47
CA PHE A 656 18.91 -60.78 -56.16
C PHE A 656 19.91 -59.61 -56.10
N ILE A 657 20.58 -59.45 -54.96
CA ILE A 657 21.59 -58.42 -54.71
C ILE A 657 22.85 -59.16 -54.21
N ASP A 658 23.81 -59.38 -55.10
CA ASP A 658 25.02 -60.17 -54.84
C ASP A 658 24.70 -61.55 -54.23
N ASP A 659 25.18 -61.85 -53.01
CA ASP A 659 24.95 -63.10 -52.27
C ASP A 659 23.65 -63.08 -51.40
N LEU A 660 22.79 -62.07 -51.58
CA LEU A 660 21.55 -61.87 -50.82
C LEU A 660 20.31 -61.89 -51.73
N ILE A 661 19.22 -62.47 -51.23
CA ILE A 661 17.87 -62.33 -51.78
C ILE A 661 17.12 -61.32 -50.92
N LEU A 662 16.73 -60.21 -51.53
CA LEU A 662 15.82 -59.24 -50.96
C LEU A 662 14.39 -59.62 -51.31
N TYR A 663 13.57 -59.93 -50.31
CA TYR A 663 12.12 -60.02 -50.44
C TYR A 663 11.50 -58.71 -49.97
N GLU A 664 10.65 -58.13 -50.80
CA GLU A 664 10.04 -56.82 -50.58
C GLU A 664 8.54 -56.89 -50.88
N ASN A 665 7.74 -56.38 -49.96
CA ASN A 665 6.29 -56.23 -50.09
C ASN A 665 5.88 -54.85 -49.58
N GLU A 666 4.70 -54.40 -49.95
CA GLU A 666 4.16 -53.09 -49.58
C GLU A 666 2.80 -53.25 -48.92
N ILE A 667 2.65 -52.64 -47.74
CA ILE A 667 1.38 -52.53 -47.04
C ILE A 667 0.78 -51.17 -47.38
N SER A 668 -0.40 -51.16 -47.98
CA SER A 668 -1.09 -49.94 -48.37
C SER A 668 -2.61 -50.06 -48.29
N LEU A 669 -3.31 -48.93 -48.40
CA LEU A 669 -4.76 -48.91 -48.58
C LEU A 669 -5.12 -49.34 -50.02
N PRO A 670 -6.12 -50.24 -50.22
CA PRO A 670 -6.61 -50.56 -51.55
C PRO A 670 -7.19 -49.33 -52.27
N ASP A 671 -6.90 -49.15 -53.57
CA ASP A 671 -7.34 -47.97 -54.36
C ASP A 671 -8.85 -47.65 -54.30
N LYS A 672 -9.70 -48.66 -54.03
CA LYS A 672 -11.15 -48.50 -53.92
C LYS A 672 -11.60 -47.87 -52.61
N LEU A 673 -10.74 -47.87 -51.59
CA LEU A 673 -10.98 -47.36 -50.24
C LEU A 673 -10.24 -46.04 -49.97
N LYS A 674 -9.46 -45.54 -50.93
CA LYS A 674 -8.90 -44.17 -50.88
C LYS A 674 -10.06 -43.17 -50.90
N VAL A 675 -10.40 -42.61 -49.74
CA VAL A 675 -11.46 -41.61 -49.59
C VAL A 675 -10.95 -40.27 -50.12
N LYS A 676 -11.57 -39.74 -51.17
CA LYS A 676 -11.33 -38.35 -51.60
C LYS A 676 -12.02 -37.39 -50.64
N THR A 677 -11.29 -36.88 -49.65
CA THR A 677 -11.76 -35.79 -48.77
C THR A 677 -11.62 -34.44 -49.47
N ALA A 678 -12.59 -33.54 -49.23
CA ALA A 678 -12.68 -32.21 -49.86
C ALA A 678 -11.52 -31.23 -49.51
N SER A 679 -10.57 -31.66 -48.67
CA SER A 679 -9.40 -30.90 -48.21
C SER A 679 -8.08 -31.30 -48.89
N GLY A 680 -8.07 -32.22 -49.86
CA GLY A 680 -6.90 -32.48 -50.70
C GLY A 680 -5.72 -33.23 -50.05
N LEU A 681 -5.89 -33.78 -48.85
CA LEU A 681 -4.96 -34.73 -48.23
C LEU A 681 -5.39 -36.15 -48.62
N ASP A 682 -4.69 -36.73 -49.60
CA ASP A 682 -4.77 -38.17 -49.88
C ASP A 682 -4.15 -38.90 -48.67
N ASP A 683 -4.89 -39.81 -48.02
CA ASP A 683 -4.31 -40.72 -46.98
C ASP A 683 -3.38 -41.72 -47.70
N ASP A 684 -2.22 -41.24 -48.15
CA ASP A 684 -1.22 -42.02 -48.88
C ASP A 684 -0.34 -42.79 -47.88
N TYR A 685 -0.94 -43.80 -47.24
CA TYR A 685 -0.24 -44.70 -46.33
C TYR A 685 0.42 -45.84 -47.10
N HIS A 686 1.75 -45.79 -47.18
CA HIS A 686 2.59 -46.79 -47.86
C HIS A 686 3.71 -47.23 -46.93
N LEU A 687 3.72 -48.51 -46.55
CA LEU A 687 4.76 -49.10 -45.71
C LEU A 687 5.45 -50.24 -46.46
N THR A 688 6.68 -49.99 -46.91
CA THR A 688 7.50 -51.02 -47.55
C THR A 688 8.18 -51.90 -46.49
N VAL A 689 7.96 -53.20 -46.58
CA VAL A 689 8.55 -54.21 -45.69
C VAL A 689 9.55 -55.05 -46.47
N SER A 690 10.77 -55.16 -45.96
CA SER A 690 11.87 -55.82 -46.64
C SER A 690 12.62 -56.79 -45.74
N CYS A 691 12.98 -57.95 -46.29
CA CYS A 691 13.76 -58.98 -45.63
C CYS A 691 14.89 -59.45 -46.54
N TYR A 692 16.11 -59.48 -45.99
CA TYR A 692 17.30 -59.98 -46.66
C TYR A 692 17.61 -61.39 -46.19
N TYR A 693 17.73 -62.33 -47.12
CA TYR A 693 18.13 -63.71 -46.87
C TYR A 693 19.44 -64.00 -47.59
N MET A 694 20.40 -64.64 -46.95
CA MET A 694 21.64 -65.07 -47.62
C MET A 694 21.40 -66.28 -48.52
N ILE A 695 21.96 -66.24 -49.72
CA ILE A 695 21.98 -67.35 -50.69
C ILE A 695 23.10 -68.30 -50.30
N ASN A 696 22.86 -69.25 -49.39
CA ASN A 696 23.85 -70.30 -49.13
C ASN A 696 23.66 -71.47 -50.11
N ASN A 697 24.65 -71.67 -50.98
CA ASN A 697 24.93 -72.96 -51.62
C ASN A 697 25.18 -74.02 -50.52
N THR A 698 24.20 -74.90 -50.31
CA THR A 698 24.24 -76.15 -49.53
C THR A 698 24.45 -76.09 -47.99
N GLN A 699 23.76 -77.01 -47.33
CA GLN A 699 23.55 -77.15 -45.88
C GLN A 699 24.82 -77.01 -45.03
N SER A 700 24.75 -76.18 -43.98
CA SER A 700 25.43 -76.46 -42.71
C SER A 700 24.70 -75.78 -41.55
N LEU A 701 24.33 -76.56 -40.54
CA LEU A 701 23.88 -76.07 -39.25
C LEU A 701 25.12 -75.94 -38.37
N ALA A 702 25.51 -74.71 -38.02
CA ALA A 702 26.52 -74.46 -37.01
C ALA A 702 26.14 -73.21 -36.20
N TYR A 703 25.82 -73.43 -34.92
CA TYR A 703 25.76 -72.39 -33.91
C TYR A 703 27.18 -72.08 -33.44
N HIS A 704 27.56 -70.79 -33.36
CA HIS A 704 28.36 -70.23 -32.26
C HIS A 704 28.31 -68.69 -32.25
N ARG A 705 28.56 -68.12 -31.06
CA ARG A 705 28.29 -66.77 -30.55
C ARG A 705 29.50 -65.83 -30.76
N LYS A 706 29.25 -64.54 -31.09
CA LYS A 706 30.06 -63.27 -31.06
C LYS A 706 31.55 -63.32 -30.58
N PRO A 707 32.51 -62.44 -31.01
CA PRO A 707 32.33 -61.04 -31.49
C PRO A 707 33.31 -60.45 -32.58
N CYS A 708 32.88 -59.31 -33.15
CA CYS A 708 33.62 -58.12 -33.66
C CYS A 708 34.47 -58.10 -34.97
N ASN A 709 34.16 -57.05 -35.76
CA ASN A 709 34.99 -56.21 -36.66
C ASN A 709 35.48 -56.76 -38.01
N ASN A 710 34.87 -56.31 -39.12
CA ASN A 710 35.29 -55.09 -39.84
C ASN A 710 34.41 -54.82 -41.07
N GLU A 711 34.11 -53.54 -41.22
CA GLU A 711 33.40 -52.80 -42.29
C GLU A 711 33.93 -53.07 -43.73
N PRO A 712 33.15 -52.78 -44.79
CA PRO A 712 32.79 -51.39 -45.15
C PRO A 712 31.31 -51.18 -45.47
N SER A 713 30.69 -50.24 -44.73
CA SER A 713 29.35 -49.74 -45.04
C SER A 713 29.48 -48.40 -45.76
N ALA A 714 29.12 -48.35 -47.04
CA ALA A 714 28.84 -47.09 -47.70
C ALA A 714 27.44 -46.63 -47.31
N LYS A 715 27.35 -45.70 -46.36
CA LYS A 715 26.13 -44.97 -46.00
C LYS A 715 26.22 -43.58 -46.62
N THR A 716 25.24 -43.23 -47.45
CA THR A 716 24.98 -41.84 -47.80
C THR A 716 24.22 -41.19 -46.63
N GLU A 717 24.94 -40.89 -45.55
CA GLU A 717 24.44 -39.97 -44.52
C GLU A 717 24.83 -38.55 -44.94
N SER A 718 23.89 -37.61 -44.98
CA SER A 718 24.24 -36.19 -44.88
C SER A 718 24.69 -35.91 -43.44
N GLN A 719 25.87 -36.43 -43.08
CA GLN A 719 26.53 -36.14 -41.82
C GLN A 719 26.92 -34.66 -41.80
N LEU A 720 26.33 -33.92 -40.88
CA LEU A 720 26.80 -32.62 -40.47
C LEU A 720 28.21 -32.79 -39.90
N LEU A 721 29.20 -32.23 -40.59
CA LEU A 721 30.61 -32.42 -40.26
C LEU A 721 31.03 -31.44 -39.16
N VAL A 722 31.27 -31.97 -37.96
CA VAL A 722 31.82 -31.22 -36.83
C VAL A 722 33.33 -31.45 -36.77
N VAL A 723 34.09 -30.37 -36.74
CA VAL A 723 35.56 -30.40 -36.70
C VAL A 723 36.05 -29.76 -35.42
N MET A 724 36.91 -30.45 -34.68
CA MET A 724 37.62 -29.92 -33.52
C MET A 724 39.04 -29.54 -33.91
N ARG A 725 39.48 -28.33 -33.55
CA ARG A 725 40.82 -27.82 -33.80
C ARG A 725 41.43 -27.21 -32.55
N ILE A 726 42.75 -27.35 -32.40
CA ILE A 726 43.50 -26.71 -31.32
C ILE A 726 44.12 -25.42 -31.87
N ALA A 727 43.76 -24.28 -31.29
CA ALA A 727 44.34 -22.99 -31.63
C ALA A 727 45.73 -22.83 -31.00
N THR A 728 46.61 -22.10 -31.67
CA THR A 728 47.97 -21.85 -31.16
C THR A 728 47.97 -20.93 -29.94
N ASP A 729 46.97 -20.04 -29.84
CA ASP A 729 46.79 -19.06 -28.77
C ASP A 729 45.29 -18.70 -28.55
N ALA A 730 45.02 -17.80 -27.61
CA ALA A 730 43.68 -17.34 -27.26
C ALA A 730 42.96 -16.51 -28.34
N SER A 731 43.60 -16.23 -29.49
CA SER A 731 42.99 -15.46 -30.58
C SER A 731 42.12 -16.31 -31.52
N TYR A 732 42.29 -17.64 -31.51
CA TYR A 732 41.56 -18.59 -32.38
C TYR A 732 41.66 -18.27 -33.88
N LYS A 733 42.80 -17.68 -34.31
CA LYS A 733 43.08 -17.33 -35.72
C LYS A 733 43.95 -18.36 -36.43
N THR A 734 44.88 -18.97 -35.73
CA THR A 734 45.82 -19.98 -36.24
C THR A 734 45.68 -21.29 -35.47
N PHE A 735 45.73 -22.40 -36.18
CA PHE A 735 45.46 -23.74 -35.63
C PHE A 735 46.62 -24.70 -35.93
N HIS A 736 46.86 -25.62 -35.01
CA HIS A 736 47.85 -26.68 -35.17
C HIS A 736 47.44 -27.64 -36.30
N GLN A 737 48.38 -27.91 -37.22
CA GLN A 737 48.19 -28.85 -38.34
C GLN A 737 48.33 -30.30 -37.87
N VAL A 738 47.82 -31.26 -38.65
CA VAL A 738 47.81 -32.70 -38.29
C VAL A 738 49.23 -33.23 -38.02
N GLU A 739 50.23 -32.69 -38.71
CA GLU A 739 51.65 -33.03 -38.58
C GLU A 739 52.28 -32.50 -37.27
N GLU A 740 51.64 -31.53 -36.61
CA GLU A 740 52.11 -30.91 -35.36
C GLU A 740 51.58 -31.63 -34.11
N TYR A 741 50.76 -32.67 -34.27
CA TYR A 741 50.29 -33.51 -33.17
C TYR A 741 51.33 -34.59 -32.83
N PRO A 742 51.63 -34.85 -31.54
CA PRO A 742 51.00 -34.29 -30.35
C PRO A 742 51.51 -32.89 -29.96
N VAL A 743 50.58 -32.00 -29.60
CA VAL A 743 50.90 -30.64 -29.13
C VAL A 743 51.51 -30.70 -27.73
N VAL A 744 52.72 -30.15 -27.57
CA VAL A 744 53.41 -30.08 -26.28
C VAL A 744 53.05 -28.77 -25.56
N ARG A 745 52.61 -28.89 -24.30
CA ARG A 745 52.31 -27.76 -23.39
C ARG A 745 52.83 -28.06 -21.98
N TYR A 746 53.15 -27.02 -21.23
CA TYR A 746 53.47 -27.17 -19.81
C TYR A 746 52.21 -27.34 -18.97
N LEU A 747 52.31 -28.03 -17.83
CA LEU A 747 51.19 -28.17 -16.90
C LEU A 747 50.64 -26.79 -16.52
N ARG A 748 49.31 -26.67 -16.43
CA ARG A 748 48.56 -25.43 -16.19
C ARG A 748 48.61 -24.39 -17.33
N GLN A 749 49.25 -24.67 -18.46
CA GLN A 749 49.04 -23.84 -19.65
C GLN A 749 47.70 -24.20 -20.30
N PRO A 750 46.93 -23.20 -20.75
CA PRO A 750 45.65 -23.44 -21.39
C PRO A 750 45.85 -24.04 -22.78
N LEU A 751 44.99 -25.02 -23.10
CA LEU A 751 44.80 -25.53 -24.45
C LEU A 751 43.54 -24.88 -25.01
N HIS A 752 43.68 -24.09 -26.07
CA HIS A 752 42.57 -23.37 -26.70
C HIS A 752 41.95 -24.24 -27.78
N ILE A 753 40.66 -24.56 -27.65
CA ILE A 753 39.96 -25.52 -28.52
C ILE A 753 38.76 -24.85 -29.16
N GLU A 754 38.64 -25.00 -30.48
CA GLU A 754 37.49 -24.58 -31.26
C GLU A 754 36.81 -25.82 -31.86
N VAL A 755 35.49 -25.87 -31.74
CA VAL A 755 34.65 -26.86 -32.40
C VAL A 755 33.75 -26.11 -33.38
N GLU A 756 33.81 -26.51 -34.65
CA GLU A 756 33.15 -25.86 -35.79
C GLU A 756 32.21 -26.83 -36.50
N LEU A 757 30.99 -26.38 -36.79
CA LEU A 757 30.07 -27.03 -37.70
C LEU A 757 30.34 -26.56 -39.14
N THR A 758 31.04 -27.38 -39.94
CA THR A 758 31.64 -26.94 -41.23
C THR A 758 30.72 -27.01 -42.45
N ARG A 759 29.59 -27.72 -42.38
CA ARG A 759 28.74 -28.03 -43.56
C ARG A 759 27.29 -27.55 -43.47
N SER A 760 26.94 -26.81 -42.43
CA SER A 760 25.62 -26.17 -42.31
C SER A 760 25.70 -24.70 -42.71
N THR A 761 24.72 -24.22 -43.47
CA THR A 761 24.52 -22.78 -43.75
C THR A 761 23.26 -22.25 -43.06
N ASP A 762 22.66 -23.03 -42.16
CA ASP A 762 21.41 -22.69 -41.49
C ASP A 762 21.66 -21.82 -40.24
N PRO A 763 21.24 -20.55 -40.20
CA PRO A 763 21.44 -19.66 -39.05
C PRO A 763 20.67 -20.09 -37.80
N GLU A 764 19.59 -20.87 -37.93
CA GLU A 764 18.70 -21.26 -36.82
C GLU A 764 19.25 -22.43 -35.98
N VAL A 765 20.39 -22.98 -36.37
CA VAL A 765 21.03 -24.12 -35.73
C VAL A 765 22.16 -23.65 -34.82
N GLU A 766 22.13 -24.06 -33.55
CA GLU A 766 23.21 -23.85 -32.58
C GLU A 766 23.98 -25.16 -32.29
N LEU A 767 25.31 -25.10 -32.37
CA LEU A 767 26.21 -26.19 -31.97
C LEU A 767 26.33 -26.23 -30.45
N VAL A 768 25.86 -27.29 -29.79
CA VAL A 768 26.00 -27.48 -28.33
C VAL A 768 26.95 -28.65 -28.06
N LEU A 769 27.95 -28.44 -27.18
CA LEU A 769 28.84 -29.50 -26.72
C LEU A 769 28.19 -30.24 -25.55
N ASP A 770 27.73 -31.46 -25.76
CA ASP A 770 26.96 -32.21 -24.77
C ASP A 770 27.89 -32.82 -23.71
N HIS A 771 28.86 -33.66 -24.08
CA HIS A 771 29.85 -34.21 -23.15
C HIS A 771 31.26 -34.15 -23.72
N CYS A 772 32.21 -33.56 -23.00
CA CYS A 772 33.63 -33.59 -23.35
C CYS A 772 34.44 -34.29 -22.26
N TRP A 773 35.36 -35.15 -22.66
CA TRP A 773 36.27 -35.84 -21.74
C TRP A 773 37.59 -36.17 -22.39
N ALA A 774 38.60 -36.40 -21.56
CA ALA A 774 39.91 -36.80 -22.00
C ALA A 774 40.35 -38.13 -21.37
N THR A 775 41.20 -38.86 -22.10
CA THR A 775 41.71 -40.18 -21.68
C THR A 775 43.23 -40.29 -21.85
N LEU A 776 43.82 -41.22 -21.08
CA LEU A 776 45.24 -41.56 -21.14
C LEU A 776 45.59 -42.51 -22.30
N ASP A 777 44.60 -43.22 -22.86
CA ASP A 777 44.79 -44.12 -24.01
C ASP A 777 44.26 -43.48 -25.31
N LYS A 778 44.68 -44.01 -26.47
CA LYS A 778 44.08 -43.67 -27.76
C LYS A 778 42.62 -44.09 -27.83
N ASP A 779 42.21 -45.12 -27.08
CA ASP A 779 40.81 -45.50 -26.97
C ASP A 779 39.98 -44.40 -26.28
N ARG A 780 38.98 -43.92 -27.01
CA ARG A 780 38.03 -42.86 -26.64
C ARG A 780 37.21 -43.23 -25.40
N ASN A 781 37.04 -44.51 -25.09
CA ASN A 781 36.23 -44.99 -23.97
C ASN A 781 37.05 -45.62 -22.84
N SER A 782 38.38 -45.49 -22.89
CA SER A 782 39.27 -46.01 -21.84
C SER A 782 39.07 -45.30 -20.50
N LYS A 783 39.36 -46.02 -19.41
CA LYS A 783 39.45 -45.48 -18.05
C LYS A 783 40.94 -45.38 -17.66
N PRO A 784 41.36 -44.37 -16.87
CA PRO A 784 40.53 -43.32 -16.27
C PRO A 784 40.09 -42.26 -17.30
N ARG A 785 38.87 -41.74 -17.11
CA ARG A 785 38.25 -40.69 -17.92
C ARG A 785 38.19 -39.40 -17.11
N TRP A 786 38.71 -38.30 -17.65
CA TRP A 786 38.63 -36.98 -17.05
C TRP A 786 37.52 -36.17 -17.73
N ASN A 787 36.42 -35.92 -17.02
CA ASN A 787 35.28 -35.17 -17.54
C ASN A 787 35.54 -33.67 -17.52
N LEU A 788 35.31 -33.00 -18.64
CA LEU A 788 35.53 -31.57 -18.84
C LEU A 788 34.21 -30.81 -18.96
N ILE A 789 33.30 -31.32 -19.80
CA ILE A 789 31.96 -30.76 -20.05
C ILE A 789 30.92 -31.87 -19.88
N ILE A 790 29.82 -31.59 -19.17
CA ILE A 790 28.69 -32.50 -18.97
C ILE A 790 27.40 -31.71 -19.21
N LYS A 791 26.55 -32.20 -20.13
CA LYS A 791 25.27 -31.59 -20.53
C LYS A 791 25.40 -30.10 -20.90
N GLY A 792 26.44 -29.71 -21.63
CA GLY A 792 26.65 -28.31 -22.02
C GLY A 792 27.36 -27.42 -20.99
N CYS A 793 27.61 -27.91 -19.77
CA CYS A 793 28.20 -27.13 -18.68
C CYS A 793 29.56 -27.67 -18.23
N GLU A 794 30.38 -26.79 -17.64
CA GLU A 794 31.64 -27.16 -16.99
C GLU A 794 31.43 -28.20 -15.87
N TYR A 795 32.35 -29.17 -15.74
CA TYR A 795 32.26 -30.15 -14.65
C TYR A 795 32.63 -29.50 -13.30
N PRO A 796 31.70 -29.38 -12.33
CA PRO A 796 31.92 -28.56 -11.12
C PRO A 796 33.00 -29.09 -10.19
N GLU A 797 33.25 -30.40 -10.23
CA GLU A 797 34.24 -31.08 -9.38
C GLU A 797 35.64 -31.11 -10.01
N ASP A 798 35.82 -30.53 -11.21
CA ASP A 798 37.15 -30.35 -11.80
C ASP A 798 37.85 -29.12 -11.18
N PRO A 799 39.01 -29.29 -10.51
CA PRO A 799 39.79 -28.15 -10.02
C PRO A 799 40.39 -27.29 -11.13
N TYR A 800 40.41 -27.75 -12.39
CA TYR A 800 40.97 -27.08 -13.56
C TYR A 800 39.89 -26.72 -14.59
N ARG A 801 38.76 -26.20 -14.09
CA ARG A 801 37.52 -25.87 -14.81
C ARG A 801 37.74 -25.36 -16.24
N VAL A 802 36.89 -25.85 -17.13
CA VAL A 802 36.81 -25.37 -18.51
C VAL A 802 36.27 -23.94 -18.53
N VAL A 803 36.90 -23.06 -19.31
CA VAL A 803 36.41 -21.70 -19.52
C VAL A 803 35.85 -21.60 -20.94
N PHE A 804 34.57 -21.24 -21.06
CA PHE A 804 33.93 -21.00 -22.36
C PHE A 804 34.22 -19.57 -22.84
N ASN A 805 34.67 -19.45 -24.08
CA ASN A 805 34.97 -18.18 -24.73
C ASN A 805 33.85 -17.81 -25.71
N THR A 806 33.46 -16.54 -25.73
CA THR A 806 32.42 -16.05 -26.64
C THR A 806 32.94 -16.07 -28.09
N VAL A 807 32.05 -16.43 -29.01
CA VAL A 807 32.33 -16.39 -30.45
C VAL A 807 31.60 -15.19 -31.03
N VAL A 808 32.31 -14.34 -31.76
CA VAL A 808 31.78 -13.14 -32.42
C VAL A 808 31.94 -13.32 -33.93
N ALA A 809 31.03 -12.73 -34.71
CA ALA A 809 31.11 -12.80 -36.16
C ALA A 809 32.36 -12.06 -36.67
N ASP A 810 33.10 -12.68 -37.57
CA ASP A 810 34.28 -12.11 -38.23
C ASP A 810 34.36 -12.59 -39.69
N SER A 811 35.45 -12.27 -40.41
CA SER A 811 35.61 -12.66 -41.81
C SER A 811 35.63 -14.18 -42.05
N ARG A 812 35.85 -15.00 -41.01
CA ARG A 812 35.84 -16.48 -41.04
C ARG A 812 34.56 -17.04 -40.40
N VAL A 813 34.04 -16.39 -39.36
CA VAL A 813 32.86 -16.82 -38.61
C VAL A 813 31.62 -16.08 -39.12
N LEU A 814 30.88 -16.72 -40.03
CA LEU A 814 29.62 -16.18 -40.56
C LEU A 814 28.46 -16.33 -39.57
N TYR A 815 28.34 -17.50 -38.93
CA TYR A 815 27.32 -17.80 -37.92
C TYR A 815 27.98 -18.18 -36.60
N PRO A 816 28.03 -17.29 -35.60
CA PRO A 816 28.65 -17.59 -34.30
C PRO A 816 28.05 -18.81 -33.59
N SER A 817 26.77 -19.11 -33.82
CA SER A 817 26.06 -20.29 -33.30
C SER A 817 26.65 -21.62 -33.79
N HIS A 818 27.40 -21.63 -34.90
CA HIS A 818 28.05 -22.84 -35.45
C HIS A 818 29.39 -23.17 -34.80
N PHE A 819 29.84 -22.35 -33.85
CA PHE A 819 31.15 -22.47 -33.22
C PHE A 819 31.01 -22.52 -31.70
N LYS A 820 31.83 -23.35 -31.05
CA LYS A 820 32.07 -23.29 -29.61
C LYS A 820 33.56 -23.23 -29.34
N ARG A 821 33.96 -22.25 -28.52
CA ARG A 821 35.35 -22.04 -28.09
C ARG A 821 35.43 -22.26 -26.59
N PHE A 822 36.42 -23.03 -26.17
CA PHE A 822 36.72 -23.22 -24.76
C PHE A 822 38.21 -23.43 -24.56
N GLU A 823 38.66 -23.26 -23.32
CA GLU A 823 40.02 -23.57 -22.91
C GLU A 823 40.06 -24.55 -21.74
N VAL A 824 41.05 -25.43 -21.78
CA VAL A 824 41.27 -26.46 -20.76
C VAL A 824 42.65 -26.28 -20.16
N HIS A 825 42.73 -26.22 -18.84
CA HIS A 825 44.00 -26.14 -18.12
C HIS A 825 44.53 -27.56 -17.88
N ILE A 826 45.63 -27.94 -18.56
CA ILE A 826 46.11 -29.31 -18.54
C ILE A 826 46.67 -29.69 -17.15
N ALA A 827 46.14 -30.77 -16.58
CA ALA A 827 46.62 -31.41 -15.36
C ALA A 827 47.16 -32.81 -15.65
N ALA A 828 47.99 -33.35 -14.75
CA ALA A 828 48.46 -34.73 -14.83
C ALA A 828 47.45 -35.66 -14.15
N PHE A 829 47.12 -36.80 -14.77
CA PHE A 829 46.35 -37.86 -14.10
C PHE A 829 47.17 -38.41 -12.92
N THR A 830 46.64 -38.30 -11.71
CA THR A 830 47.17 -39.00 -10.53
C THR A 830 46.68 -40.45 -10.57
N GLY A 831 47.52 -41.37 -11.04
CA GLY A 831 47.30 -42.79 -10.83
C GLY A 831 47.86 -43.18 -9.46
N ASP A 832 47.14 -44.05 -8.74
CA ASP A 832 47.73 -44.82 -7.64
C ASP A 832 48.96 -45.55 -8.15
N VAL A 833 50.11 -45.24 -7.56
CA VAL A 833 51.34 -46.03 -7.66
C VAL A 833 51.71 -46.34 -6.21
N ASP A 834 51.20 -47.45 -5.70
CA ASP A 834 51.84 -48.11 -4.57
C ASP A 834 53.19 -48.68 -5.06
N GLU A 835 54.23 -48.30 -4.32
CA GLU A 835 55.58 -48.87 -4.28
C GLU A 835 56.40 -48.94 -5.58
N LEU A 836 57.18 -47.88 -5.85
CA LEU A 836 58.59 -48.08 -6.23
C LEU A 836 59.46 -46.90 -5.74
N THR A 837 60.19 -47.17 -4.66
CA THR A 837 61.48 -46.63 -4.20
C THR A 837 61.96 -45.26 -4.69
N ASP A 838 62.26 -44.44 -3.69
CA ASP A 838 63.21 -43.33 -3.65
C ASP A 838 64.40 -43.47 -4.63
N LYS A 839 64.33 -42.73 -5.74
CA LYS A 839 65.41 -42.14 -6.57
C LYS A 839 64.96 -42.03 -8.03
N VAL A 840 64.60 -40.80 -8.41
CA VAL A 840 64.82 -40.11 -9.70
C VAL A 840 63.69 -39.08 -9.83
N LYS A 841 63.96 -37.87 -9.32
CA LYS A 841 63.37 -36.64 -9.84
C LYS A 841 63.85 -36.50 -11.27
N ASP A 842 63.03 -36.93 -12.23
CA ASP A 842 62.79 -36.31 -13.55
C ASP A 842 62.12 -37.37 -14.47
N LYS A 843 61.00 -36.99 -15.10
CA LYS A 843 60.22 -37.75 -16.12
C LYS A 843 59.35 -38.96 -15.69
N SER A 844 58.11 -38.66 -15.31
CA SER A 844 56.95 -39.53 -15.61
C SER A 844 55.68 -38.70 -15.80
N ARG A 845 55.63 -37.92 -16.89
CA ARG A 845 54.42 -37.20 -17.32
C ARG A 845 53.59 -38.12 -18.22
N ALA A 846 52.39 -38.51 -17.80
CA ALA A 846 51.46 -39.22 -18.66
C ALA A 846 50.85 -38.23 -19.68
N PRO A 847 51.03 -38.41 -21.00
CA PRO A 847 50.45 -37.52 -22.00
C PRO A 847 48.94 -37.76 -22.13
N LEU A 848 48.15 -36.70 -22.25
CA LEU A 848 46.77 -36.77 -22.72
C LEU A 848 46.78 -37.35 -24.14
N ARG A 849 46.14 -38.50 -24.38
CA ARG A 849 46.22 -39.19 -25.67
C ARG A 849 44.99 -39.03 -26.54
N SER A 850 43.83 -38.79 -25.93
CA SER A 850 42.58 -38.55 -26.65
C SER A 850 41.74 -37.52 -25.91
N LEU A 851 41.15 -36.59 -26.68
CA LEU A 851 40.11 -35.67 -26.24
C LEU A 851 38.88 -35.93 -27.10
N VAL A 852 37.75 -36.17 -26.46
CA VAL A 852 36.52 -36.58 -27.12
C VAL A 852 35.41 -35.64 -26.67
N CYS A 853 34.68 -35.08 -27.64
CA CYS A 853 33.46 -34.32 -27.39
C CYS A 853 32.31 -34.92 -28.19
N THR A 854 31.17 -35.08 -27.54
CA THR A 854 29.88 -35.29 -28.20
C THR A 854 29.19 -33.94 -28.36
N SER A 855 28.52 -33.75 -29.49
CA SER A 855 27.78 -32.53 -29.79
C SER A 855 26.35 -32.85 -30.18
N ARG A 856 25.43 -31.92 -29.91
CA ARG A 856 24.06 -31.92 -30.40
C ARG A 856 23.74 -30.57 -31.05
N LEU A 857 22.69 -30.53 -31.85
CA LEU A 857 22.20 -29.31 -32.50
C LEU A 857 20.88 -28.93 -31.87
N GLU A 858 20.71 -27.67 -31.47
CA GLU A 858 19.47 -27.16 -30.89
C GLU A 858 19.02 -25.89 -31.62
N SER A 859 17.71 -25.69 -31.65
CA SER A 859 17.07 -24.45 -32.13
C SER A 859 17.09 -23.43 -30.99
N PHE A 860 17.65 -22.24 -31.22
CA PHE A 860 17.90 -21.16 -30.25
C PHE A 860 17.22 -21.29 -28.86
N PHE A 861 17.98 -21.76 -27.86
CA PHE A 861 17.67 -21.59 -26.44
C PHE A 861 18.98 -21.34 -25.67
N LEU A 862 19.03 -20.26 -24.89
CA LEU A 862 20.14 -19.98 -23.97
C LEU A 862 20.23 -21.12 -22.94
N LEU A 863 21.23 -22.00 -23.07
CA LEU A 863 21.61 -22.93 -22.01
C LEU A 863 22.09 -22.13 -20.79
N SER A 864 21.27 -22.06 -19.74
CA SER A 864 21.69 -21.60 -18.43
C SER A 864 22.24 -22.79 -17.63
N CYS A 865 23.52 -22.72 -17.29
CA CYS A 865 24.09 -23.68 -16.34
C CYS A 865 23.54 -23.36 -14.94
N PRO A 866 22.96 -24.34 -14.22
CA PRO A 866 22.45 -24.10 -12.87
C PRO A 866 23.61 -23.72 -11.96
N ILE A 867 23.57 -22.49 -11.43
CA ILE A 867 24.47 -22.01 -10.38
C ILE A 867 24.13 -22.81 -9.13
N ARG A 868 25.09 -23.56 -8.61
CA ARG A 868 24.93 -24.25 -7.32
C ARG A 868 24.99 -23.18 -6.23
N ASP A 869 23.87 -23.00 -5.54
CA ASP A 869 23.78 -22.28 -4.28
C ASP A 869 24.90 -22.74 -3.34
N MET A 870 25.69 -21.77 -2.85
CA MET A 870 26.47 -21.90 -1.62
C MET A 870 25.71 -21.21 -0.49
#